data_AF-A0A948HXG0-F1
#
_entry.id   AF-A0A948HXG0-F1
#
_cell.length_a   1.000
_cell.length_b   1.000
_cell.length_c   1.000
_cell.angle_alpha   90.00
_cell.angle_beta   90.00
_cell.angle_gamma   90.00
#
_symmetry.space_group_name_H-M   'P 1'
#
loop_
_entity.id
_entity.type
_entity.pdbx_description
1 polymer ?
#
loop_
_entity_poly.entity_id
_entity_poly.type
_entity_poly.pdbx_seq_one_letter_code
_entity_poly.pdbx_strand_id
1 'polypeptide(L)'
;MVLLLLLLLFSASVSAMPEDEFGRLRNDIFSVSNQSYIAGIEKIDAALQQHRYQLTLEQQIRLLYSKAIYQHRTNQTQAALVTLHQCKLLSEESAEQSILYSYHNILAGIFADFGLYEQALQHYAQAVEKASFLSNPLYARQTENNIALILTELSQYDEAQHYLARFYQFGVETDNVSVQAVALNNQAELTLKQGNISLANELYQRALVLRQQHNLTHELSFSFLGLAKVARATANWLQCADYARQSLLLRQDRNRLDLLEPGLLLVEAQLALQQWLDAQVQLDKLIPLADELRQFDALQQSWQLQANLFEKTGQYSKVSEAWRNSLAAYAQLTEQRFAITVAQNSTELGLLLRNKEISALQQQHIIQQVKNKSLQQQLWGGSAAALIIILLILWFSWILRRKNHLLAANLATLKQTQTQLVEAEKQASLSSLVVGMAHQLNTPLGNCLTAISSSLELQGNLQAKLDNKSLSAKELSAGLQQDQQLLQLAQNNINKAASLVDRYKQIVAQTQESQPQQFDIKTLLQQQLPVLLLGLQPDNPLQLEITGDHYALLSYPSLINQVLSALLENALLHGDMPAGSARVSVKIVAQTSGVRLLFSDNGKGISEDVAKRIFDPMFSTRLGQGHLGLGLNMVFNIMQKLHGSVQWQPQDTAGCTFVLFLPQHIRQTDSSSIN
;
A
#
# COMPACT_ATOMS: atom_id res chain seq x y z
N MET A 1 31.45 11.80 -29.42
CA MET A 1 31.76 12.90 -28.50
C MET A 1 31.40 12.66 -27.03
N VAL A 2 30.47 11.75 -26.70
CA VAL A 2 30.13 11.43 -25.29
C VAL A 2 31.07 10.38 -24.67
N LEU A 3 31.74 9.55 -25.49
CA LEU A 3 32.71 8.55 -25.00
C LEU A 3 34.10 9.12 -24.66
N LEU A 4 34.44 10.34 -25.09
CA LEU A 4 35.74 10.97 -24.83
C LEU A 4 35.76 11.81 -23.54
N LEU A 5 34.59 12.06 -22.94
CA LEU A 5 34.43 12.80 -21.68
C LEU A 5 34.41 11.90 -20.44
N LEU A 6 34.37 10.57 -20.62
CA LEU A 6 34.46 9.57 -19.55
C LEU A 6 35.90 9.16 -19.22
N LEU A 7 36.90 9.67 -19.96
CA LEU A 7 38.33 9.37 -19.74
C LEU A 7 39.10 10.45 -18.97
N LEU A 8 38.42 11.50 -18.48
CA LEU A 8 39.02 12.56 -17.64
C LEU A 8 38.67 12.43 -16.14
N LEU A 9 38.15 11.28 -15.72
CA LEU A 9 38.06 10.88 -14.31
C LEU A 9 39.08 9.77 -14.00
N PHE A 10 40.32 9.92 -14.47
CA PHE A 10 41.43 9.41 -13.68
C PHE A 10 41.63 10.41 -12.53
N SER A 11 40.82 10.30 -11.49
CA SER A 11 41.31 10.66 -10.16
C SER A 11 42.52 9.77 -9.95
N ALA A 12 43.72 10.33 -10.12
CA ALA A 12 44.90 9.70 -9.55
C ALA A 12 44.53 9.45 -8.09
N SER A 13 44.31 8.19 -7.74
CA SER A 13 44.18 7.77 -6.35
C SER A 13 45.51 8.15 -5.72
N VAL A 14 45.56 9.33 -5.11
CA VAL A 14 46.70 9.77 -4.34
C VAL A 14 46.85 8.72 -3.25
N SER A 15 47.85 7.87 -3.38
CA SER A 15 48.09 6.82 -2.40
C SER A 15 48.33 7.49 -1.05
N ALA A 16 47.69 6.97 0.00
CA ALA A 16 47.98 7.40 1.35
C ALA A 16 49.49 7.25 1.61
N MET A 17 50.07 8.24 2.30
CA MET A 17 51.48 8.25 2.66
C MET A 17 51.80 7.00 3.49
N PRO A 18 52.73 6.14 3.04
CA PRO A 18 53.17 4.97 3.80
C PRO A 18 53.68 5.34 5.20
N GLU A 19 53.49 4.47 6.18
CA GLU A 19 53.82 4.76 7.59
C GLU A 19 55.33 5.00 7.81
N ASP A 20 56.21 4.41 6.99
CA ASP A 20 57.66 4.66 7.04
C ASP A 20 58.03 6.06 6.52
N GLU A 21 57.32 6.55 5.50
CA GLU A 21 57.49 7.90 4.98
C GLU A 21 56.92 8.93 5.96
N PHE A 22 55.75 8.66 6.53
CA PHE A 22 55.17 9.47 7.60
C PHE A 22 56.08 9.51 8.84
N GLY A 23 56.71 8.40 9.20
CA GLY A 23 57.70 8.33 10.26
C GLY A 23 58.89 9.25 10.01
N ARG A 24 59.40 9.31 8.77
CA ARG A 24 60.47 10.23 8.38
C ARG A 24 60.03 11.69 8.48
N LEU A 25 58.83 12.03 7.99
CA LEU A 25 58.25 13.37 8.13
C LEU A 25 58.14 13.77 9.61
N ARG A 26 57.63 12.89 10.48
CA ARG A 26 57.54 13.16 11.92
C ARG A 26 58.90 13.36 12.57
N ASN A 27 59.91 12.57 12.20
CA ASN A 27 61.27 12.73 12.72
C ASN A 27 61.89 14.07 12.30
N ASP A 28 61.63 14.51 11.07
CA ASP A 28 62.07 15.80 10.55
C ASP A 28 61.34 17.01 11.17
N ILE A 29 60.07 16.83 11.55
CA ILE A 29 59.33 17.79 12.38
C ILE A 29 59.92 17.83 13.79
N PHE A 30 60.17 16.66 14.38
CA PHE A 30 60.72 16.53 15.72
C PHE A 30 62.12 17.17 15.84
N SER A 31 63.01 16.93 14.87
CA SER A 31 64.36 17.51 14.86
C SER A 31 64.34 19.04 14.81
N VAL A 32 63.44 19.64 14.02
CA VAL A 32 63.22 21.09 14.00
C VAL A 32 62.65 21.59 15.32
N SER A 33 61.68 20.86 15.89
CA SER A 33 61.05 21.23 17.15
C SER A 33 62.02 21.24 18.34
N ASN A 34 63.05 20.39 18.31
CA ASN A 34 64.11 20.37 19.33
C ASN A 34 64.95 21.66 19.35
N GLN A 35 64.97 22.41 18.24
CA GLN A 35 65.62 23.71 18.16
C GLN A 35 64.62 24.84 18.45
N SER A 36 63.40 24.73 17.92
CA SER A 36 62.33 25.70 18.15
C SER A 36 60.96 25.04 18.00
N TYR A 37 60.20 24.95 19.10
CA TYR A 37 58.83 24.47 19.07
C TYR A 37 57.92 25.31 18.15
N ILE A 38 58.19 26.61 18.01
CA ILE A 38 57.47 27.49 17.07
C ILE A 38 57.72 27.03 15.62
N ALA A 39 58.98 26.79 15.25
CA ALA A 39 59.32 26.26 13.94
C ALA A 39 58.72 24.86 13.72
N GLY A 40 58.64 24.04 14.79
CA GLY A 40 57.94 22.76 14.77
C GLY A 40 56.45 22.90 14.46
N ILE A 41 55.76 23.89 15.05
CA ILE A 41 54.34 24.20 14.78
C ILE A 41 54.17 24.62 13.32
N GLU A 42 54.98 25.56 12.83
CA GLU A 42 54.94 26.04 11.45
C GLU A 42 55.15 24.89 10.44
N LYS A 43 56.10 23.98 10.76
CA LYS A 43 56.37 22.82 9.91
C LYS A 43 55.24 21.80 9.91
N ILE A 44 54.54 21.62 11.03
CA ILE A 44 53.32 20.81 11.08
C ILE A 44 52.22 21.44 10.23
N ASP A 45 52.03 22.75 10.32
CA ASP A 45 51.00 23.45 9.54
C ASP A 45 51.29 23.37 8.03
N ALA A 46 52.56 23.54 7.65
CA ALA A 46 53.01 23.32 6.27
C ALA A 46 52.77 21.86 5.83
N ALA A 47 53.09 20.87 6.66
CA ALA A 47 52.89 19.46 6.34
C ALA A 47 51.40 19.10 6.16
N LEU A 48 50.53 19.59 7.04
CA LEU A 48 49.07 19.40 6.95
C LEU A 48 48.48 20.06 5.69
N GLN A 49 49.06 21.18 5.23
CA GLN A 49 48.62 21.86 4.02
C GLN A 49 49.17 21.18 2.74
N GLN A 50 50.47 20.87 2.72
CA GLN A 50 51.17 20.31 1.55
C GLN A 50 50.76 18.86 1.27
N HIS A 51 50.58 18.06 2.32
CA HIS A 51 50.26 16.63 2.21
C HIS A 51 48.80 16.32 2.55
N ARG A 52 47.90 17.31 2.49
CA ARG A 52 46.49 17.17 2.91
C ARG A 52 45.76 15.96 2.32
N TYR A 53 46.02 15.64 1.06
CA TYR A 53 45.38 14.52 0.35
C TYR A 53 46.19 13.21 0.42
N GLN A 54 47.39 13.25 0.98
CA GLN A 54 48.27 12.08 1.16
C GLN A 54 48.22 11.55 2.59
N LEU A 55 48.03 12.41 3.59
CA LEU A 55 47.95 12.00 4.99
C LEU A 55 46.59 11.36 5.29
N THR A 56 46.61 10.19 5.94
CA THR A 56 45.39 9.59 6.49
C THR A 56 44.81 10.46 7.61
N LEU A 57 43.56 10.21 7.99
CA LEU A 57 42.92 10.88 9.14
C LEU A 57 43.77 10.71 10.41
N GLU A 58 44.22 9.49 10.69
CA GLU A 58 45.03 9.15 11.86
C GLU A 58 46.39 9.86 11.84
N GLN A 59 47.03 9.96 10.67
CA GLN A 59 48.30 10.66 10.50
C GLN A 59 48.13 12.17 10.74
N GLN A 60 47.06 12.77 10.23
CA GLN A 60 46.72 14.17 10.50
C GLN A 60 46.50 14.41 12.00
N ILE A 61 45.75 13.54 12.67
CA ILE A 61 45.51 13.61 14.11
C ILE A 61 46.84 13.50 14.90
N ARG A 62 47.73 12.58 14.54
CA ARG A 62 49.06 12.42 15.19
C ARG A 62 49.95 13.66 15.05
N LEU A 63 49.90 14.35 13.90
CA LEU A 63 50.58 15.63 13.72
C LEU A 63 49.95 16.72 14.58
N LEU A 64 48.62 16.81 14.64
CA LEU A 64 47.90 17.78 15.47
C LEU A 64 48.17 17.57 16.97
N TYR A 65 48.31 16.32 17.45
CA TYR A 65 48.76 16.06 18.82
C TYR A 65 50.17 16.60 19.09
N SER A 66 51.09 16.44 18.13
CA SER A 66 52.44 17.00 18.24
C SER A 66 52.38 18.54 18.27
N LYS A 67 51.50 19.14 17.45
CA LYS A 67 51.25 20.59 17.45
C LYS A 67 50.72 21.07 18.79
N ALA A 68 49.75 20.38 19.38
CA ALA A 68 49.20 20.73 20.70
C ALA A 68 50.28 20.71 21.79
N ILE A 69 51.16 19.71 21.79
CA ILE A 69 52.31 19.66 22.72
C ILE A 69 53.20 20.89 22.51
N TYR A 70 53.56 21.20 21.27
CA TYR A 70 54.46 22.33 20.98
C TYR A 70 53.81 23.68 21.29
N GLN A 71 52.51 23.84 21.04
CA GLN A 71 51.75 25.02 21.43
C GLN A 71 51.76 25.20 22.95
N HIS A 72 51.52 24.12 23.71
CA HIS A 72 51.57 24.19 25.16
C HIS A 72 52.98 24.54 25.67
N ARG A 73 54.03 23.91 25.10
CA ARG A 73 55.44 24.21 25.43
C ARG A 73 55.88 25.63 25.04
N THR A 74 55.21 26.26 24.08
CA THR A 74 55.40 27.69 23.72
C THR A 74 54.39 28.61 24.40
N ASN A 75 53.74 28.15 25.48
CA ASN A 75 52.80 28.93 26.28
C ASN A 75 51.54 29.40 25.52
N GLN A 76 51.19 28.69 24.46
CA GLN A 76 49.95 28.85 23.71
C GLN A 76 48.91 27.81 24.18
N THR A 77 48.75 27.62 25.49
CA THR A 77 47.89 26.57 26.07
C THR A 77 46.45 26.64 25.56
N GLN A 78 45.88 27.82 25.39
CA GLN A 78 44.53 27.95 24.82
C GLN A 78 44.46 27.43 23.39
N ALA A 79 45.48 27.69 22.57
CA ALA A 79 45.57 27.16 21.22
C ALA A 79 45.76 25.63 21.23
N ALA A 80 46.55 25.11 22.17
CA ALA A 80 46.71 23.67 22.38
C ALA A 80 45.38 23.00 22.72
N LEU A 81 44.56 23.59 23.61
CA LEU A 81 43.22 23.08 23.93
C LEU A 81 42.29 23.07 22.71
N VAL A 82 42.33 24.13 21.88
CA VAL A 82 41.58 24.19 20.61
C VAL A 82 42.03 23.09 19.65
N THR A 83 43.35 22.87 19.51
CA THR A 83 43.89 21.80 18.68
C THR A 83 43.53 20.41 19.21
N LEU A 84 43.57 20.20 20.53
CA LEU A 84 43.12 18.94 21.16
C LEU A 84 41.63 18.69 20.95
N HIS A 85 40.80 19.74 21.02
CA HIS A 85 39.38 19.64 20.68
C HIS A 85 39.16 19.23 19.23
N GLN A 86 39.91 19.83 18.29
CA GLN A 86 39.88 19.42 16.89
C GLN A 86 40.27 17.95 16.73
N CYS A 87 41.33 17.48 17.40
CA CYS A 87 41.70 16.07 17.40
C CYS A 87 40.57 15.18 17.94
N LYS A 88 39.89 15.60 19.02
CA LYS A 88 38.79 14.85 19.61
C LYS A 88 37.62 14.70 18.64
N LEU A 89 37.25 15.77 17.95
CA LEU A 89 36.22 15.71 16.90
C LEU A 89 36.63 14.78 15.75
N LEU A 90 37.85 14.94 15.23
CA LEU A 90 38.35 14.07 14.15
C LEU A 90 38.43 12.60 14.57
N SER A 91 38.68 12.32 15.85
CA SER A 91 38.70 10.95 16.36
C SER A 91 37.33 10.27 16.40
N GLU A 92 36.21 11.01 16.36
CA GLU A 92 34.87 10.40 16.24
C GLU A 92 34.66 9.71 14.88
N GLU A 93 35.43 10.11 13.85
CA GLU A 93 35.42 9.51 12.51
C GLU A 93 36.42 8.35 12.37
N SER A 94 37.33 8.18 13.33
CA SER A 94 38.34 7.11 13.30
C SER A 94 37.82 5.85 13.98
N ALA A 95 38.13 4.69 13.39
CA ALA A 95 37.88 3.39 14.00
C ALA A 95 38.96 2.98 15.01
N GLU A 96 40.10 3.70 15.06
CA GLU A 96 41.26 3.35 15.88
C GLU A 96 41.12 3.90 17.31
N GLN A 97 40.73 3.05 18.27
CA GLN A 97 40.53 3.48 19.67
C GLN A 97 41.82 4.01 20.35
N SER A 98 43.01 3.55 19.92
CA SER A 98 44.29 4.03 20.42
C SER A 98 44.57 5.50 20.10
N ILE A 99 43.89 6.10 19.12
CA ILE A 99 44.13 7.50 18.75
C ILE A 99 43.84 8.46 19.91
N LEU A 100 42.86 8.11 20.75
CA LEU A 100 42.45 8.90 21.91
C LEU A 100 43.43 8.87 23.09
N TYR A 101 44.42 7.96 23.08
CA TYR A 101 45.47 7.92 24.09
C TYR A 101 46.17 9.28 24.21
N SER A 102 46.65 9.82 23.08
CA SER A 102 47.40 11.07 23.06
C SER A 102 46.54 12.25 23.48
N TYR A 103 45.26 12.28 23.12
CA TYR A 103 44.32 13.31 23.57
C TYR A 103 44.29 13.38 25.10
N HIS A 104 44.00 12.25 25.74
CA HIS A 104 43.90 12.18 27.19
C HIS A 104 45.24 12.42 27.88
N ASN A 105 46.32 11.86 27.36
CA ASN A 105 47.65 12.00 27.96
C ASN A 105 48.18 13.45 27.89
N ILE A 106 47.99 14.15 26.77
CA ILE A 106 48.42 15.56 26.63
C ILE A 106 47.55 16.46 27.50
N LEU A 107 46.23 16.27 27.48
CA LEU A 107 45.32 17.08 28.28
C LEU A 107 45.57 16.91 29.79
N ALA A 108 45.82 15.67 30.24
CA ALA A 108 46.23 15.40 31.61
C ALA A 108 47.55 16.09 31.98
N GLY A 109 48.54 16.08 31.07
CA GLY A 109 49.80 16.81 31.25
C GLY A 109 49.59 18.32 31.42
N ILE A 110 48.73 18.92 30.58
CA ILE A 110 48.36 20.34 30.71
C ILE A 110 47.72 20.58 32.08
N PHE A 111 46.76 19.78 32.50
CA PHE A 111 46.16 19.93 33.83
C PHE A 111 47.17 19.80 34.97
N ALA A 112 48.09 18.84 34.88
CA ALA A 112 49.14 18.63 35.87
C ALA A 112 50.07 19.86 35.98
N ASP A 113 50.51 20.42 34.84
CA ASP A 113 51.38 21.60 34.79
C ASP A 113 50.71 22.84 35.44
N PHE A 114 49.37 22.90 35.46
CA PHE A 114 48.61 23.93 36.15
C PHE A 114 48.17 23.56 37.57
N GLY A 115 48.57 22.40 38.12
CA GLY A 115 48.18 21.94 39.46
C GLY A 115 46.72 21.49 39.59
N LEU A 116 46.05 21.23 38.47
CA LEU A 116 44.67 20.72 38.39
C LEU A 116 44.69 19.19 38.46
N TYR A 117 45.17 18.66 39.60
CA TYR A 117 45.55 17.27 39.76
C TYR A 117 44.39 16.26 39.64
N GLU A 118 43.19 16.61 40.13
CA GLU A 118 42.03 15.72 40.01
C GLU A 118 41.63 15.53 38.53
N GLN A 119 41.55 16.61 37.76
CA GLN A 119 41.28 16.55 36.31
C GLN A 119 42.39 15.80 35.57
N ALA A 120 43.65 16.02 35.96
CA ALA A 120 44.78 15.32 35.38
C ALA A 120 44.70 13.80 35.61
N LEU A 121 44.36 13.36 36.84
CA LEU A 121 44.18 11.94 37.15
C LEU A 121 43.03 11.31 36.37
N GLN A 122 41.90 12.00 36.23
CA GLN A 122 40.77 11.52 35.44
C GLN A 122 41.17 11.24 33.98
N HIS A 123 41.90 12.17 33.35
CA HIS A 123 42.36 11.98 31.98
C HIS A 123 43.50 10.98 31.88
N TYR A 124 44.44 10.93 32.82
CA TYR A 124 45.47 9.88 32.78
C TYR A 124 44.88 8.47 32.95
N ALA A 125 43.84 8.29 33.77
CA ALA A 125 43.14 7.01 33.86
C ALA A 125 42.54 6.60 32.51
N GLN A 126 41.91 7.55 31.80
CA GLN A 126 41.42 7.33 30.43
C GLN A 126 42.58 7.03 29.46
N ALA A 127 43.72 7.70 29.59
CA ALA A 127 44.89 7.42 28.77
C ALA A 127 45.44 6.01 29.02
N VAL A 128 45.54 5.55 30.26
CA VAL A 128 45.96 4.16 30.57
C VAL A 128 45.00 3.15 29.94
N GLU A 129 43.69 3.38 30.03
CA GLU A 129 42.68 2.55 29.35
C GLU A 129 42.91 2.52 27.84
N LYS A 130 43.15 3.67 27.20
CA LYS A 130 43.41 3.71 25.75
C LYS A 130 44.77 3.14 25.35
N ALA A 131 45.74 3.13 26.27
CA ALA A 131 47.06 2.57 26.03
C ALA A 131 47.03 1.04 25.83
N SER A 132 46.00 0.33 26.32
CA SER A 132 45.87 -1.13 26.08
C SER A 132 45.64 -1.48 24.61
N PHE A 133 45.24 -0.52 23.79
CA PHE A 133 45.07 -0.69 22.33
C PHE A 133 46.36 -0.38 21.55
N LEU A 134 47.38 0.16 22.20
CA LEU A 134 48.69 0.40 21.59
C LEU A 134 49.57 -0.85 21.69
N SER A 135 50.37 -1.09 20.66
CA SER A 135 51.29 -2.23 20.63
C SER A 135 52.49 -2.07 21.57
N ASN A 136 52.87 -0.83 21.90
CA ASN A 136 54.01 -0.56 22.76
C ASN A 136 53.56 -0.33 24.22
N PRO A 137 53.89 -1.24 25.16
CA PRO A 137 53.48 -1.11 26.56
C PRO A 137 54.13 0.08 27.28
N LEU A 138 55.18 0.69 26.70
CA LEU A 138 55.83 1.89 27.25
C LEU A 138 54.84 3.04 27.45
N TYR A 139 53.83 3.19 26.59
CA TYR A 139 52.83 4.26 26.71
C TYR A 139 52.07 4.16 28.03
N ALA A 140 51.50 2.99 28.33
CA ALA A 140 50.81 2.76 29.60
C ALA A 140 51.73 3.00 30.80
N ARG A 141 52.97 2.49 30.72
CA ARG A 141 53.98 2.60 31.77
C ARG A 141 54.40 4.05 32.03
N GLN A 142 54.56 4.86 30.99
CA GLN A 142 54.86 6.28 31.11
C GLN A 142 53.68 7.06 31.71
N THR A 143 52.45 6.74 31.30
CA THR A 143 51.26 7.36 31.89
C THR A 143 51.11 7.00 33.36
N GLU A 144 51.33 5.75 33.75
CA GLU A 144 51.36 5.30 35.15
C GLU A 144 52.42 6.06 35.97
N ASN A 145 53.62 6.27 35.40
CA ASN A 145 54.64 7.10 36.02
C ASN A 145 54.16 8.55 36.26
N ASN A 146 53.45 9.14 35.31
CA ASN A 146 52.91 10.50 35.46
C ASN A 146 51.78 10.56 36.49
N ILE A 147 50.93 9.53 36.56
CA ILE A 147 49.93 9.37 37.63
C ILE A 147 50.63 9.38 38.99
N ALA A 148 51.71 8.61 39.13
CA ALA A 148 52.44 8.54 40.39
C ALA A 148 53.03 9.88 40.86
N LEU A 149 53.49 10.71 39.93
CA LEU A 149 53.95 12.07 40.25
C LEU A 149 52.82 12.95 40.79
N ILE A 150 51.62 12.86 40.21
CA ILE A 150 50.44 13.59 40.72
C ILE A 150 50.01 13.04 42.09
N LEU A 151 49.93 11.72 42.24
CA LEU A 151 49.61 11.08 43.51
C LEU A 151 50.60 11.49 44.61
N THR A 152 51.87 11.67 44.26
CA THR A 152 52.91 12.20 45.16
C THR A 152 52.58 13.62 45.62
N GLU A 153 52.17 14.51 44.72
CA GLU A 153 51.73 15.87 45.06
C GLU A 153 50.45 15.89 45.91
N LEU A 154 49.57 14.90 45.73
CA LEU A 154 48.37 14.68 46.55
C LEU A 154 48.64 13.92 47.86
N SER A 155 49.91 13.63 48.17
CA SER A 155 50.33 12.87 49.37
C SER A 155 49.77 11.43 49.45
N GLN A 156 49.38 10.85 48.32
CA GLN A 156 48.90 9.46 48.20
C GLN A 156 50.09 8.53 47.87
N TYR A 157 51.03 8.44 48.82
CA TYR A 157 52.34 7.86 48.54
C TYR A 157 52.34 6.36 48.29
N ASP A 158 51.49 5.58 48.96
CA ASP A 158 51.47 4.12 48.81
C ASP A 158 51.09 3.70 47.39
N GLU A 159 50.08 4.37 46.82
CA GLU A 159 49.63 4.13 45.46
C GLU A 159 50.66 4.64 44.43
N ALA A 160 51.24 5.83 44.67
CA ALA A 160 52.31 6.37 43.84
C ALA A 160 53.52 5.42 43.77
N GLN A 161 53.92 4.84 44.91
CA GLN A 161 55.03 3.90 44.99
C GLN A 161 54.75 2.64 44.15
N HIS A 162 53.52 2.14 44.14
CA HIS A 162 53.15 0.98 43.33
C HIS A 162 53.34 1.22 41.83
N TYR A 163 52.89 2.37 41.32
CA TYR A 163 53.08 2.73 39.92
C TYR A 163 54.56 2.93 39.56
N LEU A 164 55.32 3.63 40.40
CA LEU A 164 56.75 3.84 40.16
C LEU A 164 57.56 2.54 40.21
N ALA A 165 57.22 1.62 41.09
CA ALA A 165 57.87 0.31 41.15
C ALA A 165 57.64 -0.49 39.86
N ARG A 166 56.40 -0.49 39.34
CA ARG A 166 56.06 -1.12 38.05
C ARG A 166 56.79 -0.46 36.88
N PHE A 167 56.92 0.87 36.89
CA PHE A 167 57.67 1.61 35.87
C PHE A 167 59.17 1.27 35.90
N TYR A 168 59.78 1.22 37.09
CA TYR A 168 61.17 0.78 37.25
C TYR A 168 61.38 -0.65 36.77
N GLN A 169 60.52 -1.58 37.19
CA GLN A 169 60.60 -2.99 36.80
C GLN A 169 60.49 -3.15 35.28
N PHE A 170 59.59 -2.41 34.63
CA PHE A 170 59.50 -2.39 33.17
C PHE A 170 60.81 -1.92 32.51
N GLY A 171 61.46 -0.90 33.06
CA GLY A 171 62.79 -0.46 32.62
C GLY A 171 63.86 -1.54 32.75
N VAL A 172 63.80 -2.35 33.81
CA VAL A 172 64.72 -3.50 34.01
C VAL A 172 64.43 -4.62 33.01
N GLU A 173 63.17 -4.99 32.84
CA GLU A 173 62.74 -6.08 31.94
C GLU A 173 63.03 -5.79 30.46
N THR A 174 62.99 -4.50 30.08
CA THR A 174 63.25 -4.05 28.71
C THR A 174 64.69 -3.59 28.46
N ASP A 175 65.56 -3.69 29.46
CA ASP A 175 66.93 -3.15 29.45
C ASP A 175 67.00 -1.66 29.05
N ASN A 176 65.96 -0.90 29.42
CA ASN A 176 65.87 0.52 29.12
C ASN A 176 66.40 1.35 30.29
N VAL A 177 67.69 1.69 30.20
CA VAL A 177 68.42 2.45 31.23
C VAL A 177 67.81 3.83 31.49
N SER A 178 67.34 4.52 30.45
CA SER A 178 66.71 5.84 30.59
C SER A 178 65.43 5.72 31.44
N VAL A 179 64.59 4.71 31.17
CA VAL A 179 63.38 4.42 31.98
C VAL A 179 63.75 4.09 33.43
N GLN A 180 64.76 3.26 33.66
CA GLN A 180 65.23 2.93 35.02
C GLN A 180 65.69 4.18 35.77
N ALA A 181 66.47 5.05 35.12
CA ALA A 181 66.97 6.28 35.73
C ALA A 181 65.85 7.28 36.03
N VAL A 182 64.87 7.44 35.13
CA VAL A 182 63.68 8.28 35.37
C VAL A 182 62.87 7.74 36.54
N ALA A 183 62.63 6.43 36.60
CA ALA A 183 61.88 5.81 37.67
C ALA A 183 62.57 6.01 39.04
N LEU A 184 63.89 5.82 39.12
CA LEU A 184 64.66 6.09 40.35
C LEU A 184 64.57 7.56 40.78
N ASN A 185 64.65 8.50 39.82
CA ASN A 185 64.51 9.93 40.09
C ASN A 185 63.12 10.26 40.66
N ASN A 186 62.06 9.66 40.12
CA ASN A 186 60.69 9.90 40.57
C ASN A 186 60.39 9.22 41.91
N GLN A 187 60.95 8.03 42.15
CA GLN A 187 60.93 7.39 43.47
C GLN A 187 61.65 8.25 44.51
N ALA A 188 62.76 8.88 44.14
CA ALA A 188 63.48 9.81 45.00
C ALA A 188 62.63 11.06 45.32
N GLU A 189 61.94 11.64 44.34
CA GLU A 189 61.02 12.77 44.56
C GLU A 189 59.89 12.40 45.52
N LEU A 190 59.26 11.24 45.32
CA LEU A 190 58.24 10.69 46.22
C LEU A 190 58.78 10.55 47.65
N THR A 191 59.94 9.92 47.78
CA THR A 191 60.58 9.65 49.07
C THR A 191 60.98 10.95 49.78
N LEU A 192 61.40 11.97 49.01
CA LEU A 192 61.70 13.30 49.54
C LEU A 192 60.44 13.97 50.09
N LYS A 193 59.32 13.89 49.37
CA LYS A 193 58.02 14.43 49.80
C LYS A 193 57.45 13.71 51.02
N GLN A 194 57.71 12.41 51.16
CA GLN A 194 57.42 11.64 52.39
C GLN A 194 58.27 12.07 53.60
N GLY A 195 59.34 12.85 53.38
CA GLY A 195 60.26 13.30 54.42
C GLY A 195 61.45 12.38 54.68
N ASN A 196 61.63 11.29 53.91
CA ASN A 196 62.79 10.41 54.04
C ASN A 196 63.96 10.90 53.17
N ILE A 197 64.59 11.98 53.63
CA ILE A 197 65.63 12.69 52.87
C ILE A 197 66.86 11.79 52.56
N SER A 198 67.21 10.88 53.47
CA SER A 198 68.37 9.98 53.29
C SER A 198 68.16 9.02 52.12
N LEU A 199 67.00 8.35 52.05
CA LEU A 199 66.69 7.44 50.96
C LEU A 199 66.50 8.18 49.64
N ALA A 200 65.88 9.37 49.67
CA ALA A 200 65.78 10.22 48.48
C ALA A 200 67.17 10.56 47.90
N ASN A 201 68.13 10.94 48.75
CA ASN A 201 69.51 11.19 48.32
C ASN A 201 70.13 9.96 47.66
N GLU A 202 70.00 8.78 48.27
CA GLU A 202 70.52 7.52 47.71
C GLU A 202 69.94 7.25 46.32
N LEU A 203 68.63 7.38 46.16
CA LEU A 203 67.94 7.11 44.90
C LEU A 203 68.34 8.11 43.80
N TYR A 204 68.44 9.41 44.10
CA TYR A 204 68.94 10.40 43.12
C TYR A 204 70.41 10.15 42.75
N GLN A 205 71.27 9.77 43.69
CA GLN A 205 72.66 9.42 43.41
C GLN A 205 72.75 8.17 42.52
N ARG A 206 71.93 7.14 42.79
CA ARG A 206 71.85 5.95 41.94
C ARG A 206 71.40 6.30 40.52
N ALA A 207 70.39 7.15 40.37
CA ALA A 207 69.95 7.64 39.06
C ALA A 207 71.07 8.43 38.34
N LEU A 208 71.82 9.26 39.07
CA LEU A 208 72.94 10.03 38.53
C LEU A 208 74.04 9.11 38.00
N VAL A 209 74.50 8.16 38.81
CA VAL A 209 75.56 7.20 38.45
C VAL A 209 75.13 6.37 37.25
N LEU A 210 73.88 5.89 37.24
CA LEU A 210 73.34 5.11 36.13
C LEU A 210 73.36 5.91 34.82
N ARG A 211 72.96 7.19 34.84
CA ARG A 211 73.03 8.09 33.68
C ARG A 211 74.46 8.36 33.23
N GLN A 212 75.40 8.54 34.16
CA GLN A 212 76.82 8.76 33.84
C GLN A 212 77.45 7.55 33.16
N GLN A 213 77.22 6.34 33.70
CA GLN A 213 77.77 5.09 33.16
C GLN A 213 77.31 4.81 31.73
N HIS A 214 76.11 5.26 31.36
CA HIS A 214 75.52 5.05 30.04
C HIS A 214 75.55 6.30 29.14
N ASN A 215 76.37 7.31 29.48
CA ASN A 215 76.55 8.53 28.70
C ASN A 215 75.24 9.30 28.39
N LEU A 216 74.26 9.24 29.30
CA LEU A 216 73.00 10.00 29.22
C LEU A 216 73.20 11.45 29.70
N THR A 217 74.17 12.14 29.09
CA THR A 217 74.73 13.42 29.56
C THR A 217 73.69 14.51 29.80
N HIS A 218 72.69 14.60 28.93
CA HIS A 218 71.62 15.59 29.06
C HIS A 218 70.63 15.28 30.19
N GLU A 219 70.38 13.99 30.44
CA GLU A 219 69.46 13.57 31.48
C GLU A 219 70.05 13.77 32.89
N LEU A 220 71.37 13.97 33.01
CA LEU A 220 72.04 14.28 34.28
C LEU A 220 71.44 15.52 34.95
N SER A 221 70.94 16.47 34.17
CA SER A 221 70.27 17.67 34.67
C SER A 221 69.09 17.37 35.60
N PHE A 222 68.35 16.27 35.37
CA PHE A 222 67.25 15.86 36.25
C PHE A 222 67.74 15.30 37.58
N SER A 223 68.85 14.56 37.59
CA SER A 223 69.47 14.07 38.82
C SER A 223 70.05 15.22 39.64
N PHE A 224 70.75 16.17 39.01
CA PHE A 224 71.28 17.34 39.71
C PHE A 224 70.18 18.22 40.29
N LEU A 225 69.08 18.42 39.57
CA LEU A 225 67.91 19.12 40.11
C LEU A 225 67.37 18.43 41.38
N GLY A 226 67.20 17.11 41.34
CA GLY A 226 66.77 16.32 42.50
C GLY A 226 67.72 16.42 43.70
N LEU A 227 69.02 16.31 43.44
CA LEU A 227 70.06 16.48 44.48
C LEU A 227 70.09 17.90 45.04
N ALA A 228 69.79 18.93 44.25
CA ALA A 228 69.63 20.29 44.75
C ALA A 228 68.43 20.38 45.71
N LYS A 229 67.29 19.74 45.40
CA LYS A 229 66.13 19.66 46.31
C LYS A 229 66.46 18.93 47.62
N VAL A 230 67.22 17.84 47.56
CA VAL A 230 67.71 17.12 48.75
C VAL A 230 68.60 18.04 49.59
N ALA A 231 69.58 18.70 48.96
CA ALA A 231 70.50 19.61 49.65
C ALA A 231 69.76 20.77 50.31
N ARG A 232 68.75 21.34 49.63
CA ARG A 232 67.80 22.32 50.19
C ARG A 232 67.08 21.77 51.43
N ALA A 233 66.53 20.55 51.36
CA ALA A 233 65.82 19.93 52.47
C ALA A 233 66.71 19.70 53.71
N THR A 234 68.02 19.48 53.52
CA THR A 234 69.01 19.39 54.61
C THR A 234 69.63 20.74 55.00
N ALA A 235 69.18 21.86 54.41
CA ALA A 235 69.80 23.18 54.55
C ALA A 235 71.31 23.23 54.20
N ASN A 236 71.78 22.33 53.32
CA ASN A 236 73.13 22.35 52.79
C ASN A 236 73.18 23.26 51.55
N TRP A 237 73.15 24.57 51.81
CA TRP A 237 72.98 25.59 50.78
C TRP A 237 74.13 25.65 49.77
N LEU A 238 75.35 25.29 50.17
CA LEU A 238 76.50 25.22 49.26
C LEU A 238 76.30 24.15 48.18
N GLN A 239 75.96 22.92 48.59
CA GLN A 239 75.66 21.84 47.64
C GLN A 239 74.40 22.14 46.82
N CYS A 240 73.39 22.77 47.42
CA CYS A 240 72.18 23.18 46.71
C CYS A 240 72.54 24.13 45.54
N ALA A 241 73.37 25.14 45.78
CA ALA A 241 73.81 26.08 44.75
C ALA A 241 74.63 25.38 43.65
N ASP A 242 75.54 24.46 44.01
CA ASP A 242 76.39 23.75 43.04
C ASP A 242 75.57 22.83 42.14
N TYR A 243 74.69 22.01 42.72
CA TYR A 243 73.81 21.14 41.94
C TYR A 243 72.81 21.92 41.08
N ALA A 244 72.25 23.02 41.60
CA ALA A 244 71.37 23.89 40.81
C ALA A 244 72.09 24.51 39.60
N ARG A 245 73.35 24.96 39.77
CA ARG A 245 74.19 25.46 38.66
C ARG A 245 74.49 24.38 37.62
N GLN A 246 74.82 23.16 38.05
CA GLN A 246 75.07 22.04 37.14
C GLN A 246 73.81 21.67 36.33
N SER A 247 72.64 21.68 36.98
CA SER A 247 71.35 21.49 36.30
C SER A 247 71.08 22.60 35.27
N LEU A 248 71.28 23.87 35.62
CA LEU A 248 71.11 25.01 34.71
C LEU A 248 72.02 24.91 33.49
N LEU A 249 73.32 24.63 33.70
CA LEU A 249 74.31 24.55 32.63
C LEU A 249 73.91 23.52 31.57
N LEU A 250 73.41 22.36 31.99
CA LEU A 250 72.98 21.29 31.09
C LEU A 250 71.65 21.58 30.35
N ARG A 251 70.93 22.64 30.75
CA ARG A 251 69.62 23.02 30.20
C ARG A 251 69.65 24.29 29.35
N GLN A 252 70.74 25.07 29.35
CA GLN A 252 70.83 26.41 28.73
C GLN A 252 70.44 26.43 27.24
N ASP A 253 70.81 25.41 26.46
CA ASP A 253 70.60 25.38 25.00
C ASP A 253 69.32 24.62 24.58
N ARG A 254 68.37 24.42 25.50
CA ARG A 254 67.18 23.59 25.26
C ARG A 254 65.88 24.38 25.46
N ASN A 255 65.02 23.87 26.34
CA ASN A 255 63.74 24.46 26.64
C ASN A 255 63.90 25.53 27.71
N ARG A 256 63.52 26.76 27.38
CA ARG A 256 63.62 27.92 28.29
C ARG A 256 62.79 27.72 29.57
N LEU A 257 61.71 26.95 29.52
CA LEU A 257 60.90 26.59 30.69
C LEU A 257 61.70 25.81 31.75
N ASP A 258 62.58 24.92 31.31
CA ASP A 258 63.34 24.02 32.17
C ASP A 258 64.39 24.76 33.03
N LEU A 259 64.63 26.05 32.77
CA LEU A 259 65.57 26.89 33.50
C LEU A 259 64.97 27.46 34.80
N LEU A 260 63.64 27.49 34.92
CA LEU A 260 62.95 28.21 36.00
C LEU A 260 63.18 27.57 37.37
N GLU A 261 62.87 26.27 37.53
CA GLU A 261 62.97 25.55 38.80
C GLU A 261 64.42 25.49 39.36
N PRO A 262 65.45 25.06 38.61
CA PRO A 262 66.81 25.10 39.12
C PRO A 262 67.31 26.53 39.35
N GLY A 263 66.80 27.52 38.60
CA GLY A 263 67.08 28.93 38.84
C GLY A 263 66.54 29.42 40.19
N LEU A 264 65.30 29.08 40.52
CA LEU A 264 64.67 29.42 41.81
C LEU A 264 65.45 28.81 42.98
N LEU A 265 65.82 27.53 42.88
CA LEU A 265 66.66 26.85 43.88
C LEU A 265 68.03 27.51 44.04
N LEU A 266 68.64 27.96 42.94
CA LEU A 266 69.91 28.68 42.99
C LEU A 266 69.77 30.01 43.73
N VAL A 267 68.73 30.79 43.45
CA VAL A 267 68.47 32.05 44.15
C VAL A 267 68.24 31.81 45.65
N GLU A 268 67.41 30.82 46.00
CA GLU A 268 67.15 30.48 47.41
C GLU A 268 68.44 30.12 48.15
N ALA A 269 69.29 29.29 47.54
CA ALA A 269 70.59 28.92 48.09
C ALA A 269 71.53 30.13 48.22
N GLN A 270 71.58 31.02 47.22
CA GLN A 270 72.39 32.24 47.24
C GLN A 270 71.94 33.19 48.36
N LEU A 271 70.63 33.36 48.58
CA LEU A 271 70.11 34.16 49.68
C LEU A 271 70.51 33.57 51.04
N ALA A 272 70.43 32.25 51.20
CA ALA A 272 70.85 31.58 52.43
C ALA A 272 72.36 31.69 52.69
N LEU A 273 73.17 31.69 51.63
CA LEU A 273 74.63 31.91 51.66
C LEU A 273 75.02 33.39 51.73
N GLN A 274 74.06 34.31 51.80
CA GLN A 274 74.29 35.77 51.83
C GLN A 274 74.98 36.32 50.56
N GLN A 275 74.83 35.64 49.43
CA GLN A 275 75.35 36.03 48.11
C GLN A 275 74.36 36.97 47.40
N TRP A 276 74.12 38.15 47.98
CA TRP A 276 73.06 39.07 47.56
C TRP A 276 73.15 39.51 46.09
N LEU A 277 74.37 39.82 45.62
CA LEU A 277 74.60 40.27 44.25
C LEU A 277 74.29 39.16 43.25
N ASP A 278 74.75 37.93 43.52
CA ASP A 278 74.51 36.80 42.64
C ASP A 278 73.02 36.43 42.59
N ALA A 279 72.32 36.52 43.74
CA ALA A 279 70.88 36.34 43.82
C ALA A 279 70.13 37.39 42.99
N GLN A 280 70.53 38.67 43.08
CA GLN A 280 69.93 39.74 42.27
C GLN A 280 70.15 39.48 40.77
N VAL A 281 71.38 39.17 40.34
CA VAL A 281 71.72 38.89 38.94
C VAL A 281 70.90 37.72 38.38
N GLN A 282 70.66 36.71 39.20
CA GLN A 282 69.85 35.56 38.79
C GLN A 282 68.35 35.90 38.73
N LEU A 283 67.84 36.69 39.69
CA LEU A 283 66.45 37.16 39.66
C LEU A 283 66.16 38.11 38.48
N ASP A 284 67.11 38.98 38.12
CA ASP A 284 67.03 39.88 36.96
C ASP A 284 66.89 39.10 35.64
N LYS A 285 67.28 37.81 35.62
CA LYS A 285 67.06 36.90 34.48
C LYS A 285 65.77 36.11 34.62
N LEU A 286 65.48 35.59 35.82
CA LEU A 286 64.35 34.70 36.06
C LEU A 286 62.99 35.40 35.99
N ILE A 287 62.87 36.60 36.54
CA ILE A 287 61.60 37.33 36.57
C ILE A 287 61.11 37.64 35.15
N PRO A 288 61.91 38.27 34.26
CA PRO A 288 61.47 38.51 32.89
C PRO A 288 61.21 37.21 32.12
N LEU A 289 62.01 36.17 32.37
CA LEU A 289 61.83 34.87 31.74
C LEU A 289 60.49 34.22 32.14
N ALA A 290 60.17 34.21 33.43
CA ALA A 290 58.92 33.65 33.94
C ALA A 290 57.69 34.43 33.43
N ASP A 291 57.80 35.76 33.35
CA ASP A 291 56.74 36.62 32.81
C ASP A 291 56.54 36.41 31.30
N GLU A 292 57.61 36.39 30.51
CA GLU A 292 57.58 36.10 29.07
C GLU A 292 56.94 34.74 28.78
N LEU A 293 57.30 33.71 29.57
CA LEU A 293 56.77 32.35 29.45
C LEU A 293 55.41 32.18 30.15
N ARG A 294 54.83 33.25 30.73
CA ARG A 294 53.62 33.28 31.56
C ARG A 294 53.54 32.13 32.56
N GLN A 295 54.69 31.77 33.15
CA GLN A 295 54.79 30.78 34.21
C GLN A 295 54.56 31.48 35.54
N PHE A 296 53.29 31.76 35.83
CA PHE A 296 52.93 32.64 36.94
C PHE A 296 53.24 32.06 38.32
N ASP A 297 53.33 30.73 38.46
CA ASP A 297 53.83 30.10 39.69
C ASP A 297 55.32 30.43 39.93
N ALA A 298 56.18 30.21 38.93
CA ALA A 298 57.59 30.57 39.00
C ALA A 298 57.80 32.09 39.13
N LEU A 299 56.96 32.90 38.47
CA LEU A 299 56.98 34.37 38.59
C LEU A 299 56.63 34.81 40.01
N GLN A 300 55.57 34.23 40.59
CA GLN A 300 55.19 34.47 41.98
C GLN A 300 56.35 34.14 42.92
N GLN A 301 56.94 32.95 42.81
CA GLN A 301 58.08 32.51 43.63
C GLN A 301 59.30 33.43 43.46
N SER A 302 59.60 33.86 42.22
CA SER A 302 60.69 34.80 41.94
C SER A 302 60.47 36.14 42.65
N TRP A 303 59.24 36.67 42.64
CA TRP A 303 58.91 37.89 43.36
C TRP A 303 58.98 37.74 44.89
N GLN A 304 58.64 36.56 45.44
CA GLN A 304 58.81 36.28 46.87
C GLN A 304 60.28 36.27 47.26
N LEU A 305 61.14 35.64 46.45
CA LEU A 305 62.59 35.64 46.65
C LEU A 305 63.19 37.04 46.51
N GLN A 306 62.70 37.85 45.56
CA GLN A 306 63.07 39.26 45.41
C GLN A 306 62.67 40.10 46.63
N ALA A 307 61.48 39.85 47.21
CA ALA A 307 61.05 40.51 48.45
C ALA A 307 61.97 40.14 49.62
N ASN A 308 62.33 38.87 49.77
CA ASN A 308 63.28 38.39 50.79
C ASN A 308 64.66 39.05 50.59
N LEU A 309 65.16 39.13 49.36
CA LEU A 309 66.41 39.82 49.04
C LEU A 309 66.38 41.30 49.48
N PHE A 310 65.29 42.02 49.17
CA PHE A 310 65.13 43.42 49.59
C PHE A 310 65.03 43.57 51.10
N GLU A 311 64.37 42.64 51.80
CA GLU A 311 64.32 42.62 53.26
C GLU A 311 65.73 42.43 53.86
N LYS A 312 66.49 41.42 53.38
CA LYS A 312 67.86 41.15 53.86
C LYS A 312 68.85 42.28 53.57
N THR A 313 68.63 43.05 52.50
CA THR A 313 69.47 44.19 52.12
C THR A 313 68.97 45.54 52.66
N GLY A 314 67.91 45.56 53.46
CA GLY A 314 67.36 46.78 54.08
C GLY A 314 66.61 47.71 53.13
N GLN A 315 66.27 47.25 51.92
CA GLN A 315 65.52 48.00 50.90
C GLN A 315 64.00 47.89 51.14
N TYR A 316 63.54 48.23 52.35
CA TYR A 316 62.14 48.00 52.78
C TYR A 316 61.08 48.67 51.89
N SER A 317 61.41 49.79 51.23
CA SER A 317 60.49 50.44 50.29
C SER A 317 60.14 49.56 49.08
N LYS A 318 61.06 48.69 48.64
CA LYS A 318 60.87 47.77 47.51
C LYS A 318 60.22 46.45 47.91
N VAL A 319 60.23 46.09 49.20
CA VAL A 319 59.61 44.84 49.69
C VAL A 319 58.11 44.81 49.39
N SER A 320 57.40 45.91 49.65
CA SER A 320 55.96 46.02 49.38
C SER A 320 55.63 45.96 47.88
N GLU A 321 56.52 46.45 47.02
CA GLU A 321 56.38 46.33 45.56
C GLU A 321 56.55 44.88 45.11
N ALA A 322 57.61 44.19 45.55
CA ALA A 322 57.82 42.78 45.23
C ALA A 322 56.66 41.88 45.71
N TRP A 323 56.12 42.10 46.92
CA TRP A 323 54.95 41.36 47.39
C TRP A 323 53.68 41.66 46.58
N ARG A 324 53.46 42.91 46.14
CA ARG A 324 52.33 43.23 45.24
C ARG A 324 52.47 42.52 43.89
N ASN A 325 53.66 42.49 43.31
CA ASN A 325 53.91 41.77 42.06
C ASN A 325 53.75 40.26 42.22
N SER A 326 54.17 39.70 43.36
CA SER A 326 53.91 38.30 43.70
C SER A 326 52.40 37.98 43.76
N LEU A 327 51.62 38.83 44.43
CA LEU A 327 50.16 38.66 44.51
C LEU A 327 49.49 38.80 43.14
N ALA A 328 49.97 39.72 42.30
CA ALA A 328 49.49 39.87 40.93
C ALA A 328 49.76 38.61 40.08
N ALA A 329 50.97 38.03 40.18
CA ALA A 329 51.29 36.76 39.53
C ALA A 329 50.38 35.62 40.03
N TYR A 330 50.15 35.52 41.34
CA TYR A 330 49.22 34.53 41.90
C TYR A 330 47.78 34.70 41.38
N ALA A 331 47.30 35.94 41.26
CA ALA A 331 45.97 36.21 40.68
C ALA A 331 45.88 35.75 39.23
N GLN A 332 46.92 36.02 38.42
CA GLN A 332 46.99 35.58 37.02
C GLN A 332 47.06 34.04 36.89
N LEU A 333 47.80 33.36 37.77
CA LEU A 333 47.83 31.89 37.83
C LEU A 333 46.42 31.33 38.10
N THR A 334 45.71 31.93 39.04
CA THR A 334 44.34 31.52 39.41
C THR A 334 43.37 31.74 38.24
N GLU A 335 43.49 32.88 37.54
CA GLU A 335 42.71 33.17 36.33
C GLU A 335 42.99 32.16 35.21
N GLN A 336 44.26 31.81 34.97
CA GLN A 336 44.63 30.78 34.00
C GLN A 336 44.03 29.41 34.33
N ARG A 337 44.13 28.96 35.60
CA ARG A 337 43.53 27.70 36.06
C ARG A 337 42.02 27.67 35.81
N PHE A 338 41.35 28.77 36.15
CA PHE A 338 39.91 28.91 35.91
C PHE A 338 39.58 28.88 34.41
N ALA A 339 40.30 29.65 33.60
CA ALA A 339 40.09 29.71 32.15
C ALA A 339 40.26 28.34 31.47
N ILE A 340 41.29 27.58 31.83
CA ILE A 340 41.54 26.23 31.30
C ILE A 340 40.40 25.29 31.67
N THR A 341 39.97 25.30 32.93
CA THR A 341 38.86 24.46 33.42
C THR A 341 37.55 24.80 32.71
N VAL A 342 37.24 26.08 32.54
CA VAL A 342 36.04 26.52 31.79
C VAL A 342 36.13 26.15 30.32
N ALA A 343 37.29 26.32 29.68
CA ALA A 343 37.49 25.96 28.28
C ALA A 343 37.27 24.46 28.03
N GLN A 344 37.81 23.59 28.89
CA GLN A 344 37.60 22.14 28.79
C GLN A 344 36.14 21.75 29.06
N ASN A 345 35.53 22.22 30.15
CA ASN A 345 34.14 21.89 30.49
C ASN A 345 33.14 22.36 29.43
N SER A 346 33.32 23.58 28.90
CA SER A 346 32.47 24.10 27.82
C SER A 346 32.62 23.27 26.54
N THR A 347 33.83 22.79 26.25
CA THR A 347 34.11 21.91 25.12
C THR A 347 33.42 20.56 25.28
N GLU A 348 33.56 19.90 26.44
CA GLU A 348 32.89 18.63 26.72
C GLU A 348 31.37 18.75 26.67
N LEU A 349 30.82 19.83 27.24
CA LEU A 349 29.39 20.11 27.17
C LEU A 349 28.92 20.29 25.72
N GLY A 350 29.68 21.02 24.90
CA GLY A 350 29.39 21.21 23.48
C GLY A 350 29.36 19.89 22.70
N LEU A 351 30.32 18.99 22.96
CA LEU A 351 30.34 17.65 22.36
C LEU A 351 29.16 16.79 22.80
N LEU A 352 28.82 16.80 24.09
CA LEU A 352 27.67 16.07 24.63
C LEU A 352 26.35 16.55 24.01
N LEU A 353 26.18 17.88 23.86
CA LEU A 353 25.02 18.47 23.21
C LEU A 353 24.93 18.03 21.75
N ARG A 354 26.03 18.10 20.99
CA ARG A 354 26.07 17.67 19.59
C ARG A 354 25.76 16.17 19.44
N ASN A 355 26.32 15.32 20.29
CA ASN A 355 26.05 13.88 20.26
C ASN A 355 24.58 13.55 20.60
N LYS A 356 23.96 14.33 21.49
CA LYS A 356 22.53 14.24 21.78
C LYS A 356 21.68 14.66 20.57
N GLU A 357 22.06 15.72 19.86
CA GLU A 357 21.39 16.14 18.62
C GLU A 357 21.51 15.09 17.51
N ILE A 358 22.71 14.54 17.29
CA ILE A 358 22.94 13.45 16.32
C ILE A 358 22.06 12.24 16.65
N SER A 359 22.00 11.85 17.93
CA SER A 359 21.17 10.73 18.38
C SER A 359 19.69 10.99 18.13
N ALA A 360 19.21 12.22 18.39
CA ALA A 360 17.83 12.61 18.11
C ALA A 360 17.52 12.57 16.60
N LEU A 361 18.43 13.08 15.76
CA LEU A 361 18.30 13.02 14.30
C LEU A 361 18.29 11.58 13.77
N GLN A 362 19.14 10.70 14.32
CA GLN A 362 19.16 9.27 13.98
C GLN A 362 17.84 8.60 14.34
N GLN A 363 17.28 8.87 15.52
CA GLN A 363 15.96 8.35 15.91
C GLN A 363 14.87 8.84 14.97
N GLN A 364 14.86 10.13 14.62
CA GLN A 364 13.90 10.69 13.67
C GLN A 364 14.04 10.03 12.28
N HIS A 365 15.28 9.78 11.84
CA HIS A 365 15.54 9.09 10.58
C HIS A 365 15.00 7.65 10.59
N ILE A 366 15.22 6.89 11.67
CA ILE A 366 14.69 5.52 11.81
C ILE A 366 13.16 5.53 11.79
N ILE A 367 12.52 6.44 12.53
CA ILE A 367 11.05 6.59 12.52
C ILE A 367 10.54 6.87 11.10
N GLN A 368 11.22 7.76 10.37
CA GLN A 368 10.85 8.09 8.99
C GLN A 368 11.02 6.89 8.05
N GLN A 369 12.11 6.10 8.19
CA GLN A 369 12.31 4.88 7.43
C GLN A 369 11.22 3.83 7.69
N VAL A 370 10.84 3.62 8.96
CA VAL A 370 9.76 2.71 9.34
C VAL A 370 8.42 3.18 8.75
N LYS A 371 8.12 4.49 8.84
CA LYS A 371 6.92 5.08 8.26
C LYS A 371 6.87 4.91 6.74
N ASN A 372 7.98 5.14 6.04
CA ASN A 372 8.07 4.95 4.60
C ASN A 372 7.87 3.48 4.20
N LYS A 373 8.48 2.52 4.92
CA LYS A 373 8.27 1.09 4.69
C LYS A 373 6.80 0.68 4.92
N SER A 374 6.18 1.18 5.99
CA SER A 374 4.76 0.93 6.29
C SER A 374 3.85 1.47 5.18
N LEU A 375 4.07 2.71 4.74
CA LEU A 375 3.32 3.29 3.62
C LEU A 375 3.51 2.48 2.33
N GLN A 376 4.74 2.05 2.04
CA GLN A 376 5.03 1.22 0.87
C GLN A 376 4.29 -0.12 0.95
N GLN A 377 4.26 -0.78 2.11
CA GLN A 377 3.49 -2.02 2.33
C GLN A 377 1.98 -1.81 2.16
N GLN A 378 1.44 -0.70 2.65
CA GLN A 378 0.02 -0.36 2.45
C GLN A 378 -0.30 -0.15 0.97
N LEU A 379 0.57 0.55 0.22
CA LEU A 379 0.41 0.75 -1.22
C LEU A 379 0.46 -0.58 -1.98
N TRP A 380 1.45 -1.44 -1.70
CA TRP A 380 1.53 -2.77 -2.31
C TRP A 380 0.31 -3.64 -1.99
N GLY A 381 -0.14 -3.65 -0.73
CA GLY A 381 -1.34 -4.36 -0.31
C GLY A 381 -2.60 -3.84 -1.02
N GLY A 382 -2.75 -2.53 -1.14
CA GLY A 382 -3.84 -1.89 -1.88
C GLY A 382 -3.81 -2.22 -3.38
N SER A 383 -2.64 -2.17 -4.02
CA SER A 383 -2.47 -2.53 -5.43
C SER A 383 -2.76 -4.01 -5.68
N ALA A 384 -2.32 -4.92 -4.79
CA ALA A 384 -2.61 -6.34 -4.90
C ALA A 384 -4.12 -6.63 -4.74
N ALA A 385 -4.78 -5.99 -3.79
CA ALA A 385 -6.23 -6.11 -3.61
C ALA A 385 -7.00 -5.60 -4.85
N ALA A 386 -6.60 -4.45 -5.39
CA ALA A 386 -7.19 -3.91 -6.62
C ALA A 386 -7.01 -4.87 -7.81
N LEU A 387 -5.82 -5.46 -7.97
CA LEU A 387 -5.56 -6.43 -9.03
C LEU A 387 -6.43 -7.68 -8.88
N ILE A 388 -6.59 -8.21 -7.66
CA ILE A 388 -7.48 -9.35 -7.39
C ILE A 388 -8.92 -9.01 -7.76
N ILE A 389 -9.41 -7.83 -7.39
CA ILE A 389 -10.75 -7.37 -7.76
C ILE A 389 -10.91 -7.29 -9.29
N ILE A 390 -9.94 -6.72 -10.00
CA ILE A 390 -9.96 -6.66 -11.47
C ILE A 390 -10.00 -8.07 -12.07
N LEU A 391 -9.18 -8.99 -11.59
CA LEU A 391 -9.15 -10.38 -12.07
C LEU A 391 -10.48 -11.11 -11.80
N LEU A 392 -11.08 -10.90 -10.63
CA LEU A 392 -12.40 -11.45 -10.30
C LEU A 392 -13.50 -10.89 -11.21
N ILE A 393 -13.48 -9.59 -11.51
CA ILE A 393 -14.42 -8.95 -12.44
C ILE A 393 -14.27 -9.53 -13.85
N LEU A 394 -13.03 -9.67 -14.33
CA LEU A 394 -12.75 -10.25 -15.65
C LEU A 394 -13.21 -11.71 -15.73
N TRP A 395 -12.91 -12.51 -14.70
CA TRP A 395 -13.36 -13.91 -14.59
C TRP A 395 -14.89 -14.01 -14.56
N PHE A 396 -15.55 -13.16 -13.77
CA PHE A 396 -17.01 -13.11 -13.69
C PHE A 396 -17.65 -12.67 -15.01
N SER A 397 -17.06 -11.70 -15.70
CA SER A 397 -17.51 -11.27 -17.03
C SER A 397 -17.40 -12.40 -18.06
N TRP A 398 -16.29 -13.15 -18.02
CA TRP A 398 -16.08 -14.31 -18.89
C TRP A 398 -17.12 -15.42 -18.65
N ILE A 399 -17.39 -15.78 -17.39
CA ILE A 399 -18.36 -16.83 -17.08
C ILE A 399 -19.79 -16.43 -17.48
N LEU A 400 -20.14 -15.16 -17.30
CA LEU A 400 -21.46 -14.64 -17.65
C LEU A 400 -21.68 -14.67 -19.17
N ARG A 401 -20.68 -14.27 -19.97
CA ARG A 401 -20.72 -14.38 -21.43
C ARG A 401 -20.91 -15.82 -21.89
N ARG A 402 -20.18 -16.77 -21.29
CA ARG A 402 -20.30 -18.20 -21.63
C ARG A 402 -21.71 -18.73 -21.34
N LYS A 403 -22.29 -18.37 -20.18
CA LYS A 403 -23.67 -18.76 -19.83
C LYS A 403 -24.70 -18.16 -20.78
N ASN A 404 -24.55 -16.89 -21.16
CA ASN A 404 -25.46 -16.24 -22.11
C ASN A 404 -25.43 -16.91 -23.48
N HIS A 405 -24.26 -17.28 -24.00
CA HIS A 405 -24.16 -18.02 -25.26
C HIS A 405 -24.84 -19.40 -25.18
N LEU A 406 -24.66 -20.12 -24.07
CA LEU A 406 -25.32 -21.41 -23.87
C LEU A 406 -26.84 -21.28 -23.78
N LEU A 407 -27.33 -20.27 -23.05
CA LEU A 407 -28.76 -19.96 -22.93
C LEU A 407 -29.37 -19.63 -24.30
N ALA A 408 -28.69 -18.80 -25.11
CA ALA A 408 -29.14 -18.45 -26.45
C ALA A 408 -29.26 -19.68 -27.36
N ALA A 409 -28.29 -20.60 -27.31
CA ALA A 409 -28.34 -21.84 -28.09
C ALA A 409 -29.49 -22.76 -27.66
N ASN A 410 -29.74 -22.89 -26.35
CA ASN A 410 -30.85 -23.70 -25.83
C ASN A 410 -32.21 -23.11 -26.21
N LEU A 411 -32.37 -21.78 -26.16
CA LEU A 411 -33.59 -21.09 -26.58
C LEU A 411 -33.89 -21.29 -28.06
N ALA A 412 -32.86 -21.22 -28.92
CA ALA A 412 -33.02 -21.48 -30.35
C ALA A 412 -33.51 -22.91 -30.62
N THR A 413 -32.95 -23.89 -29.91
CA THR A 413 -33.34 -25.30 -30.02
C THR A 413 -34.79 -25.52 -29.59
N LEU A 414 -35.20 -24.95 -28.45
CA LEU A 414 -36.56 -25.03 -27.92
C LEU A 414 -37.60 -24.47 -28.90
N LYS A 415 -37.34 -23.30 -29.49
CA LYS A 415 -38.22 -22.70 -30.50
C LYS A 415 -38.40 -23.60 -31.71
N GLN A 416 -37.30 -24.15 -32.24
CA GLN A 416 -37.34 -25.02 -33.40
C GLN A 416 -38.20 -26.28 -33.16
N THR A 417 -38.08 -26.90 -31.98
CA THR A 417 -38.90 -28.07 -31.61
C THR A 417 -40.38 -27.71 -31.50
N GLN A 418 -40.73 -26.55 -30.93
CA GLN A 418 -42.11 -26.09 -30.83
C GLN A 418 -42.75 -25.89 -32.21
N THR A 419 -42.03 -25.28 -33.16
CA THR A 419 -42.53 -25.09 -34.53
C THR A 419 -42.82 -26.43 -35.22
N GLN A 420 -41.95 -27.42 -35.04
CA GLN A 420 -42.12 -28.75 -35.64
C GLN A 420 -43.38 -29.48 -35.11
N LEU A 421 -43.70 -29.33 -33.82
CA LEU A 421 -44.89 -29.94 -33.22
C LEU A 421 -46.19 -29.32 -33.74
N VAL A 422 -46.23 -27.99 -33.87
CA VAL A 422 -47.39 -27.27 -34.42
C VAL A 422 -47.66 -27.67 -35.88
N GLU A 423 -46.59 -27.79 -36.69
CA GLU A 423 -46.71 -28.19 -38.10
C GLU A 423 -47.28 -29.62 -38.23
N ALA A 424 -46.83 -30.55 -37.37
CA ALA A 424 -47.29 -31.93 -37.37
C ALA A 424 -48.78 -32.07 -36.99
N GLU A 425 -49.25 -31.31 -36.00
CA GLU A 425 -50.66 -31.31 -35.57
C GLU A 425 -51.59 -30.74 -36.67
N LYS A 426 -51.14 -29.69 -37.36
CA LYS A 426 -51.86 -29.08 -38.49
C LYS A 426 -52.03 -30.05 -39.66
N GLN A 427 -51.01 -30.86 -39.94
CA GLN A 427 -51.01 -31.83 -41.04
C GLN A 427 -51.93 -33.04 -40.77
N ALA A 428 -52.02 -33.48 -39.52
CA ALA A 428 -52.92 -34.56 -39.09
C ALA A 428 -54.39 -34.14 -39.20
N SER A 429 -54.74 -32.91 -38.79
CA SER A 429 -56.11 -32.38 -38.88
C SER A 429 -56.59 -32.19 -40.33
N LEU A 430 -55.73 -31.65 -41.21
CA LEU A 430 -56.02 -31.48 -42.63
C LEU A 430 -56.30 -32.80 -43.37
N SER A 431 -55.55 -33.85 -43.03
CA SER A 431 -55.70 -35.16 -43.67
C SER A 431 -57.04 -35.83 -43.35
N SER A 432 -57.56 -35.66 -42.13
CA SER A 432 -58.89 -36.16 -41.73
C SER A 432 -60.04 -35.47 -42.47
N LEU A 433 -59.92 -34.15 -42.66
CA LEU A 433 -60.93 -33.31 -43.32
C LEU A 433 -61.15 -33.65 -44.80
N VAL A 434 -60.05 -33.89 -45.53
CA VAL A 434 -60.10 -34.20 -46.98
C VAL A 434 -60.78 -35.54 -47.25
N VAL A 435 -60.53 -36.55 -46.41
CA VAL A 435 -61.14 -37.89 -46.55
C VAL A 435 -62.65 -37.83 -46.33
N GLY A 436 -63.13 -37.07 -45.34
CA GLY A 436 -64.56 -36.87 -45.10
C GLY A 436 -65.28 -36.12 -46.22
N MET A 437 -64.62 -35.11 -46.82
CA MET A 437 -65.16 -34.33 -47.93
C MET A 437 -65.41 -35.19 -49.18
N ALA A 438 -64.45 -36.04 -49.54
CA ALA A 438 -64.55 -36.88 -50.72
C ALA A 438 -65.79 -37.80 -50.64
N HIS A 439 -66.02 -38.43 -49.49
CA HIS A 439 -67.13 -39.37 -49.32
C HIS A 439 -68.51 -38.68 -49.43
N GLN A 440 -68.66 -37.49 -48.84
CA GLN A 440 -69.92 -36.73 -48.83
C GLN A 440 -70.23 -36.08 -50.19
N LEU A 441 -69.22 -35.72 -50.99
CA LEU A 441 -69.42 -35.25 -52.37
C LEU A 441 -69.76 -36.39 -53.33
N ASN A 442 -69.15 -37.56 -53.16
CA ASN A 442 -69.34 -38.69 -54.07
C ASN A 442 -70.79 -39.19 -54.08
N THR A 443 -71.50 -39.13 -52.95
CA THR A 443 -72.88 -39.63 -52.83
C THR A 443 -73.89 -38.86 -53.69
N PRO A 444 -74.05 -37.52 -53.59
CA PRO A 444 -74.95 -36.79 -54.47
C PRO A 444 -74.52 -36.87 -55.94
N LEU A 445 -73.22 -36.83 -56.24
CA LEU A 445 -72.73 -36.96 -57.62
C LEU A 445 -73.06 -38.33 -58.24
N GLY A 446 -72.94 -39.42 -57.48
CA GLY A 446 -73.35 -40.75 -57.90
C GLY A 446 -74.85 -40.85 -58.20
N ASN A 447 -75.69 -40.22 -57.38
CA ASN A 447 -77.13 -40.14 -57.62
C ASN A 447 -77.47 -39.31 -58.87
N CYS A 448 -76.77 -38.20 -59.11
CA CYS A 448 -76.89 -37.43 -60.35
C CYS A 448 -76.56 -38.29 -61.56
N LEU A 449 -75.42 -39.00 -61.52
CA LEU A 449 -74.97 -39.85 -62.61
C LEU A 449 -75.98 -40.98 -62.91
N THR A 450 -76.53 -41.59 -61.86
CA THR A 450 -77.54 -42.66 -61.98
C THR A 450 -78.85 -42.13 -62.59
N ALA A 451 -79.30 -40.96 -62.13
CA ALA A 451 -80.53 -40.34 -62.65
C ALA A 451 -80.39 -39.91 -64.11
N ILE A 452 -79.25 -39.30 -64.48
CA ILE A 452 -78.96 -38.88 -65.86
C ILE A 452 -78.82 -40.09 -66.79
N SER A 453 -78.10 -41.14 -66.39
CA SER A 453 -77.97 -42.36 -67.20
C SER A 453 -79.33 -43.05 -67.43
N SER A 454 -80.17 -43.13 -66.39
CA SER A 454 -81.53 -43.68 -66.51
C SER A 454 -82.43 -42.84 -67.41
N SER A 455 -82.27 -41.51 -67.38
CA SER A 455 -82.98 -40.56 -68.25
C SER A 455 -82.60 -40.76 -69.71
N LEU A 456 -81.29 -40.89 -70.01
CA LEU A 456 -80.79 -41.17 -71.36
C LEU A 456 -81.29 -42.52 -71.88
N GLU A 457 -81.31 -43.57 -71.05
CA GLU A 457 -81.84 -44.88 -71.43
C GLU A 457 -83.35 -44.83 -71.72
N LEU A 458 -84.12 -44.13 -70.88
CA LEU A 458 -85.54 -43.92 -71.09
C LEU A 458 -85.83 -43.18 -72.40
N GLN A 459 -85.08 -42.11 -72.69
CA GLN A 459 -85.18 -41.37 -73.94
C GLN A 459 -84.84 -42.26 -75.15
N GLY A 460 -83.79 -43.07 -75.07
CA GLY A 460 -83.44 -44.04 -76.11
C GLY A 460 -84.55 -45.07 -76.37
N ASN A 461 -85.18 -45.59 -75.31
CA ASN A 461 -86.30 -46.53 -75.42
C ASN A 461 -87.55 -45.89 -76.04
N LEU A 462 -87.86 -44.63 -75.69
CA LEU A 462 -88.97 -43.89 -76.29
C LEU A 462 -88.70 -43.60 -77.77
N GLN A 463 -87.48 -43.19 -78.13
CA GLN A 463 -87.08 -42.94 -79.52
C GLN A 463 -87.19 -44.22 -80.36
N ALA A 464 -86.68 -45.35 -79.87
CA ALA A 464 -86.78 -46.63 -80.58
C ALA A 464 -88.23 -47.06 -80.84
N LYS A 465 -89.13 -46.84 -79.87
CA LYS A 465 -90.57 -47.11 -80.04
C LYS A 465 -91.23 -46.16 -81.04
N LEU A 466 -90.83 -44.89 -81.06
CA LEU A 466 -91.30 -43.88 -82.01
C LEU A 466 -90.89 -44.24 -83.44
N ASP A 467 -89.62 -44.58 -83.65
CA ASP A 467 -89.06 -44.96 -84.96
C ASP A 467 -89.75 -46.21 -85.52
N ASN A 468 -90.06 -47.17 -84.63
CA ASN A 468 -90.82 -48.38 -84.96
C ASN A 468 -92.33 -48.16 -85.09
N LYS A 469 -92.81 -46.90 -85.00
CA LYS A 469 -94.23 -46.50 -85.07
C LYS A 469 -95.13 -47.27 -84.10
N SER A 470 -94.57 -47.71 -82.97
CA SER A 470 -95.24 -48.52 -81.95
C SER A 470 -95.53 -47.76 -80.66
N LEU A 471 -95.05 -46.51 -80.54
CA LEU A 471 -95.22 -45.69 -79.36
C LEU A 471 -96.67 -45.20 -79.23
N SER A 472 -97.35 -45.58 -78.13
CA SER A 472 -98.66 -45.02 -77.79
C SER A 472 -98.54 -43.67 -77.07
N ALA A 473 -99.57 -42.83 -77.19
CA ALA A 473 -99.63 -41.55 -76.47
C ALA A 473 -99.53 -41.72 -74.94
N LYS A 474 -100.04 -42.83 -74.40
CA LYS A 474 -99.96 -43.16 -72.97
C LYS A 474 -98.52 -43.47 -72.54
N GLU A 475 -97.79 -44.24 -73.33
CA GLU A 475 -96.37 -44.55 -73.06
C GLU A 475 -95.49 -43.31 -73.19
N LEU A 476 -95.75 -42.43 -74.17
CA LEU A 476 -95.04 -41.17 -74.29
C LEU A 476 -95.27 -40.28 -73.07
N SER A 477 -96.53 -40.12 -72.63
CA SER A 477 -96.86 -39.32 -71.44
C SER A 477 -96.22 -39.89 -70.18
N ALA A 478 -96.25 -41.22 -69.99
CA ALA A 478 -95.62 -41.87 -68.85
C ALA A 478 -94.09 -41.73 -68.88
N GLY A 479 -93.48 -41.88 -70.06
CA GLY A 479 -92.05 -41.71 -70.28
C GLY A 479 -91.59 -40.28 -69.99
N LEU A 480 -92.29 -39.26 -70.50
CA LEU A 480 -91.98 -37.86 -70.21
C LEU A 480 -92.10 -37.52 -68.71
N GLN A 481 -93.12 -38.07 -68.04
CA GLN A 481 -93.30 -37.86 -66.60
C GLN A 481 -92.18 -38.51 -65.78
N GLN A 482 -91.77 -39.72 -66.15
CA GLN A 482 -90.64 -40.41 -65.50
C GLN A 482 -89.32 -39.69 -65.77
N ASP A 483 -89.09 -39.21 -66.99
CA ASP A 483 -87.89 -38.44 -67.34
C ASP A 483 -87.79 -37.14 -66.53
N GLN A 484 -88.92 -36.43 -66.37
CA GLN A 484 -88.99 -35.24 -65.53
C GLN A 484 -88.64 -35.54 -64.07
N GLN A 485 -89.10 -36.67 -63.51
CA GLN A 485 -88.75 -37.09 -62.15
C GLN A 485 -87.25 -37.40 -62.01
N LEU A 486 -86.65 -38.05 -63.01
CA LEU A 486 -85.21 -38.35 -63.03
C LEU A 486 -84.37 -37.06 -63.10
N LEU A 487 -84.74 -36.13 -63.96
CA LEU A 487 -84.05 -34.83 -64.07
C LEU A 487 -84.22 -33.98 -62.80
N GLN A 488 -85.39 -34.00 -62.16
CA GLN A 488 -85.59 -33.36 -60.85
C GLN A 488 -84.71 -33.98 -59.76
N LEU A 489 -84.58 -35.31 -59.74
CA LEU A 489 -83.69 -36.00 -58.81
C LEU A 489 -82.22 -35.61 -59.03
N ALA A 490 -81.78 -35.53 -60.29
CA ALA A 490 -80.44 -35.08 -60.64
C ALA A 490 -80.20 -33.64 -60.18
N GLN A 491 -81.12 -32.73 -60.49
CA GLN A 491 -81.02 -31.30 -60.12
C GLN A 491 -80.92 -31.11 -58.59
N ASN A 492 -81.75 -31.84 -57.82
CA ASN A 492 -81.72 -31.77 -56.37
C ASN A 492 -80.38 -32.24 -55.79
N ASN A 493 -79.78 -33.28 -56.36
CA ASN A 493 -78.48 -33.77 -55.90
C ASN A 493 -77.32 -32.87 -56.35
N ILE A 494 -77.40 -32.21 -57.52
CA ILE A 494 -76.43 -31.17 -57.93
C ILE A 494 -76.45 -30.01 -56.94
N ASN A 495 -77.66 -29.54 -56.57
CA ASN A 495 -77.80 -28.45 -55.60
C ASN A 495 -77.24 -28.86 -54.23
N LYS A 496 -77.44 -30.11 -53.80
CA LYS A 496 -76.81 -30.64 -52.58
C LYS A 496 -75.28 -30.62 -52.67
N ALA A 497 -74.69 -31.10 -53.77
CA ALA A 497 -73.25 -31.06 -53.98
C ALA A 497 -72.70 -29.62 -53.96
N ALA A 498 -73.36 -28.68 -54.64
CA ALA A 498 -72.97 -27.26 -54.64
C ALA A 498 -73.02 -26.66 -53.23
N SER A 499 -74.08 -26.92 -52.47
CA SER A 499 -74.21 -26.45 -51.08
C SER A 499 -73.14 -27.03 -50.14
N LEU A 500 -72.62 -28.23 -50.41
CA LEU A 500 -71.51 -28.80 -49.66
C LEU A 500 -70.22 -28.05 -49.98
N VAL A 501 -69.94 -27.80 -51.25
CA VAL A 501 -68.75 -27.03 -51.68
C VAL A 501 -68.74 -25.63 -51.06
N ASP A 502 -69.88 -24.92 -51.04
CA ASP A 502 -69.94 -23.58 -50.48
C ASP A 502 -69.76 -23.56 -48.95
N ARG A 503 -70.31 -24.56 -48.24
CA ARG A 503 -70.06 -24.72 -46.80
C ARG A 503 -68.60 -25.03 -46.51
N TYR A 504 -67.92 -25.81 -47.34
CA TYR A 504 -66.48 -26.04 -47.21
C TYR A 504 -65.64 -24.79 -47.47
N LYS A 505 -66.01 -23.95 -48.45
CA LYS A 505 -65.35 -22.66 -48.68
C LYS A 505 -65.41 -21.76 -47.45
N GLN A 506 -66.51 -21.75 -46.70
CA GLN A 506 -66.65 -20.97 -45.48
C GLN A 506 -65.74 -21.45 -44.33
N ILE A 507 -65.35 -22.73 -44.31
CA ILE A 507 -64.40 -23.28 -43.32
C ILE A 507 -62.97 -22.84 -43.66
N VAL A 508 -62.62 -22.80 -44.94
CA VAL A 508 -61.26 -22.46 -45.41
C VAL A 508 -61.04 -20.94 -45.53
N ALA A 509 -62.11 -20.18 -45.82
CA ALA A 509 -62.07 -18.71 -45.90
C ALA A 509 -62.22 -18.07 -44.51
N GLN A 510 -61.23 -18.26 -43.64
CA GLN A 510 -61.08 -17.48 -42.40
C GLN A 510 -59.86 -16.57 -42.48
N THR A 511 -59.86 -15.62 -43.41
CA THR A 511 -58.85 -14.55 -43.45
C THR A 511 -59.36 -13.32 -44.20
N GLN A 512 -60.26 -12.55 -43.57
CA GLN A 512 -60.36 -11.11 -43.83
C GLN A 512 -60.52 -10.39 -42.48
N GLU A 513 -59.46 -9.72 -42.07
CA GLU A 513 -59.37 -8.91 -40.87
C GLU A 513 -60.28 -7.68 -41.00
N SER A 514 -61.54 -7.81 -40.60
CA SER A 514 -62.34 -6.63 -40.25
C SER A 514 -61.81 -6.07 -38.92
N GLN A 515 -61.71 -4.75 -38.77
CA GLN A 515 -61.34 -4.14 -37.49
C GLN A 515 -62.50 -4.19 -36.49
N PRO A 516 -62.23 -4.22 -35.17
CA PRO A 516 -63.30 -4.22 -34.17
C PRO A 516 -64.07 -2.91 -34.22
N GLN A 517 -65.39 -2.99 -34.10
CA GLN A 517 -66.30 -1.85 -34.14
C GLN A 517 -66.99 -1.71 -32.78
N GLN A 518 -67.27 -0.46 -32.40
CA GLN A 518 -68.08 -0.18 -31.23
C GLN A 518 -69.56 -0.23 -31.62
N PHE A 519 -70.36 -1.05 -30.94
CA PHE A 519 -71.79 -1.19 -31.18
C PHE A 519 -72.54 -1.55 -29.91
N ASP A 520 -73.85 -1.33 -29.89
CA ASP A 520 -74.73 -1.74 -28.79
C ASP A 520 -75.29 -3.15 -29.04
N ILE A 521 -75.11 -4.08 -28.09
CA ILE A 521 -75.48 -5.48 -28.27
C ILE A 521 -76.99 -5.69 -28.38
N LYS A 522 -77.78 -4.90 -27.65
CA LYS A 522 -79.24 -4.99 -27.69
C LYS A 522 -79.77 -4.53 -29.05
N THR A 523 -79.22 -3.44 -29.58
CA THR A 523 -79.53 -2.93 -30.93
C THR A 523 -79.15 -3.96 -32.00
N LEU A 524 -77.97 -4.57 -31.89
CA LEU A 524 -77.55 -5.63 -32.81
C LEU A 524 -78.53 -6.81 -32.80
N LEU A 525 -78.89 -7.32 -31.61
CA LEU A 525 -79.84 -8.43 -31.48
C LEU A 525 -81.22 -8.09 -32.07
N GLN A 526 -81.73 -6.89 -31.79
CA GLN A 526 -83.03 -6.42 -32.29
C GLN A 526 -83.06 -6.25 -33.82
N GLN A 527 -81.93 -5.88 -34.44
CA GLN A 527 -81.83 -5.73 -35.89
C GLN A 527 -81.57 -7.06 -36.60
N GLN A 528 -80.71 -7.91 -36.04
CA GLN A 528 -80.17 -9.07 -36.75
C GLN A 528 -80.99 -10.34 -36.54
N LEU A 529 -81.51 -10.62 -35.34
CA LEU A 529 -82.29 -11.85 -35.11
C LEU A 529 -83.55 -11.96 -35.97
N PRO A 530 -84.35 -10.88 -36.18
CA PRO A 530 -85.51 -10.95 -37.08
C PRO A 530 -85.11 -11.22 -38.53
N VAL A 531 -83.99 -10.63 -38.99
CA VAL A 531 -83.47 -10.81 -40.36
C VAL A 531 -82.96 -12.24 -40.55
N LEU A 532 -82.22 -12.78 -39.59
CA LEU A 532 -81.75 -14.16 -39.60
C LEU A 532 -82.93 -15.14 -39.60
N LEU A 533 -83.95 -14.90 -38.78
CA LEU A 533 -85.15 -15.74 -38.74
C LEU A 533 -85.91 -15.72 -40.07
N LEU A 534 -86.05 -14.56 -40.70
CA LEU A 534 -86.64 -14.41 -42.05
C LEU A 534 -85.86 -15.20 -43.10
N GLY A 535 -84.52 -15.19 -43.03
CA GLY A 535 -83.66 -15.92 -43.94
C GLY A 535 -83.72 -17.44 -43.77
N LEU A 536 -84.00 -17.92 -42.55
CA LEU A 536 -84.09 -19.35 -42.24
C LEU A 536 -85.45 -19.99 -42.59
N GLN A 537 -86.47 -19.17 -42.86
CA GLN A 537 -87.81 -19.61 -43.29
C GLN A 537 -88.35 -20.83 -42.52
N PRO A 538 -88.50 -20.75 -41.19
CA PRO A 538 -88.96 -21.90 -40.40
C PRO A 538 -90.40 -22.29 -40.74
N ASP A 539 -90.67 -23.59 -40.82
CA ASP A 539 -92.02 -24.13 -41.09
C ASP A 539 -93.04 -23.77 -40.01
N ASN A 540 -92.57 -23.52 -38.77
CA ASN A 540 -93.40 -23.16 -37.62
C ASN A 540 -93.10 -21.70 -37.21
N PRO A 541 -94.11 -20.83 -37.06
CA PRO A 541 -93.91 -19.45 -36.61
C PRO A 541 -93.23 -19.41 -35.24
N LEU A 542 -92.11 -18.70 -35.16
CA LEU A 542 -91.27 -18.61 -33.97
C LEU A 542 -91.35 -17.21 -33.36
N GLN A 543 -91.67 -17.14 -32.06
CA GLN A 543 -91.62 -15.88 -31.30
C GLN A 543 -90.20 -15.60 -30.81
N LEU A 544 -89.70 -14.41 -31.11
CA LEU A 544 -88.43 -13.89 -30.60
C LEU A 544 -88.68 -12.93 -29.43
N GLU A 545 -88.03 -13.18 -28.31
CA GLU A 545 -88.10 -12.31 -27.13
C GLU A 545 -86.70 -11.83 -26.74
N ILE A 546 -86.48 -10.51 -26.73
CA ILE A 546 -85.19 -9.91 -26.37
C ILE A 546 -85.39 -9.06 -25.12
N THR A 547 -84.75 -9.44 -24.01
CA THR A 547 -84.88 -8.77 -22.70
C THR A 547 -83.53 -8.34 -22.15
N GLY A 548 -83.51 -7.32 -21.29
CA GLY A 548 -82.31 -6.75 -20.68
C GLY A 548 -81.97 -5.34 -21.19
N ASP A 549 -80.91 -4.76 -20.66
CA ASP A 549 -80.51 -3.37 -20.92
C ASP A 549 -79.55 -3.23 -22.11
N HIS A 550 -79.42 -2.01 -22.61
CA HIS A 550 -78.42 -1.65 -23.63
C HIS A 550 -77.01 -1.80 -23.03
N TYR A 551 -76.07 -2.31 -23.84
CA TYR A 551 -74.68 -2.51 -23.43
C TYR A 551 -73.74 -2.35 -24.63
N ALA A 552 -72.83 -1.38 -24.55
CA ALA A 552 -71.86 -1.09 -25.60
C ALA A 552 -70.67 -2.06 -25.55
N LEU A 553 -70.32 -2.64 -26.69
CA LEU A 553 -69.17 -3.54 -26.88
C LEU A 553 -68.25 -3.00 -27.96
N LEU A 554 -66.94 -3.19 -27.78
CA LEU A 554 -65.94 -3.05 -28.84
C LEU A 554 -65.49 -4.45 -29.28
N SER A 555 -66.06 -4.96 -30.37
CA SER A 555 -65.86 -6.33 -30.83
C SER A 555 -66.13 -6.46 -32.34
N TYR A 556 -66.29 -7.67 -32.86
CA TYR A 556 -66.60 -7.93 -34.27
C TYR A 556 -68.08 -8.28 -34.47
N PRO A 557 -68.93 -7.36 -34.96
CA PRO A 557 -70.36 -7.64 -35.15
C PRO A 557 -70.63 -8.85 -36.06
N SER A 558 -69.83 -9.03 -37.12
CA SER A 558 -69.96 -10.13 -38.07
C SER A 558 -69.77 -11.51 -37.43
N LEU A 559 -68.79 -11.65 -36.53
CA LEU A 559 -68.53 -12.90 -35.80
C LEU A 559 -69.66 -13.22 -34.82
N ILE A 560 -70.21 -12.19 -34.15
CA ILE A 560 -71.35 -12.36 -33.25
C ILE A 560 -72.59 -12.76 -34.05
N ASN A 561 -72.84 -12.15 -35.22
CA ASN A 561 -73.93 -12.55 -36.11
C ASN A 561 -73.79 -14.01 -36.55
N GLN A 562 -72.57 -14.48 -36.82
CA GLN A 562 -72.31 -15.88 -37.17
C GLN A 562 -72.61 -16.83 -36.01
N VAL A 563 -72.26 -16.45 -34.77
CA VAL A 563 -72.64 -17.19 -33.56
C VAL A 563 -74.15 -17.24 -33.41
N LEU A 564 -74.85 -16.11 -33.57
CA LEU A 564 -76.31 -16.03 -33.45
C LEU A 564 -77.02 -16.87 -34.52
N SER A 565 -76.55 -16.83 -35.77
CA SER A 565 -77.09 -17.68 -36.85
C SER A 565 -76.95 -19.16 -36.50
N ALA A 566 -75.77 -19.58 -36.06
CA ALA A 566 -75.51 -20.98 -35.71
C ALA A 566 -76.36 -21.44 -34.51
N LEU A 567 -76.57 -20.59 -33.49
CA LEU A 567 -77.43 -20.94 -32.36
C LEU A 567 -78.91 -20.99 -32.74
N LEU A 568 -79.38 -20.05 -33.58
CA LEU A 568 -80.75 -20.02 -34.06
C LEU A 568 -81.07 -21.21 -34.98
N GLU A 569 -80.16 -21.56 -35.89
CA GLU A 569 -80.23 -22.77 -36.70
C GLU A 569 -80.28 -24.03 -35.82
N ASN A 570 -79.43 -24.12 -34.80
CA ASN A 570 -79.45 -25.25 -33.88
C ASN A 570 -80.77 -25.34 -33.10
N ALA A 571 -81.34 -24.22 -32.66
CA ALA A 571 -82.65 -24.20 -32.01
C ALA A 571 -83.75 -24.71 -32.95
N LEU A 572 -83.79 -24.24 -34.20
CA LEU A 572 -84.78 -24.66 -35.19
C LEU A 572 -84.63 -26.14 -35.58
N LEU A 573 -83.41 -26.62 -35.76
CA LEU A 573 -83.13 -27.97 -36.25
C LEU A 573 -83.18 -29.02 -35.14
N HIS A 574 -82.62 -28.73 -33.97
CA HIS A 574 -82.46 -29.71 -32.89
C HIS A 574 -83.42 -29.48 -31.73
N GLY A 575 -83.98 -28.27 -31.59
CA GLY A 575 -84.85 -27.90 -30.48
C GLY A 575 -86.15 -28.68 -30.43
N ASP A 576 -86.74 -29.07 -31.58
CA ASP A 576 -88.01 -29.82 -31.61
C ASP A 576 -89.12 -29.09 -30.80
N MET A 577 -89.21 -27.78 -31.04
CA MET A 577 -90.07 -26.86 -30.29
C MET A 577 -91.56 -27.11 -30.58
N PRO A 578 -92.46 -26.92 -29.60
CA PRO A 578 -93.90 -27.17 -29.79
C PRO A 578 -94.52 -26.35 -30.94
N ALA A 579 -95.33 -27.00 -31.77
CA ALA A 579 -96.04 -26.37 -32.88
C ALA A 579 -96.97 -25.25 -32.38
N GLY A 580 -96.89 -24.05 -32.97
CA GLY A 580 -97.71 -22.89 -32.61
C GLY A 580 -97.26 -22.12 -31.35
N SER A 581 -96.26 -22.61 -30.61
CA SER A 581 -95.70 -21.90 -29.44
C SER A 581 -94.17 -21.95 -29.39
N ALA A 582 -93.49 -22.07 -30.54
CA ALA A 582 -92.03 -22.05 -30.60
C ALA A 582 -91.49 -20.69 -30.17
N ARG A 583 -90.53 -20.68 -29.25
CA ARG A 583 -89.96 -19.46 -28.67
C ARG A 583 -88.46 -19.57 -28.52
N VAL A 584 -87.77 -18.53 -28.97
CA VAL A 584 -86.37 -18.27 -28.62
C VAL A 584 -86.30 -16.94 -27.89
N SER A 585 -85.66 -16.95 -26.72
CA SER A 585 -85.42 -15.78 -25.90
C SER A 585 -83.94 -15.51 -25.75
N VAL A 586 -83.54 -14.24 -25.84
CA VAL A 586 -82.17 -13.80 -25.55
C VAL A 586 -82.22 -12.78 -24.42
N LYS A 587 -81.66 -13.15 -23.26
CA LYS A 587 -81.55 -12.26 -22.10
C LYS A 587 -80.15 -11.69 -21.99
N ILE A 588 -80.07 -10.37 -21.93
CA ILE A 588 -78.83 -9.60 -21.79
C ILE A 588 -78.59 -9.28 -20.31
N VAL A 589 -77.42 -9.66 -19.80
CA VAL A 589 -77.03 -9.42 -18.40
C VAL A 589 -75.66 -8.74 -18.36
N ALA A 590 -75.63 -7.46 -17.99
CA ALA A 590 -74.39 -6.72 -17.81
C ALA A 590 -73.57 -7.30 -16.64
N GLN A 591 -72.24 -7.35 -16.80
CA GLN A 591 -71.28 -7.72 -15.77
C GLN A 591 -70.12 -6.72 -15.72
N THR A 592 -69.33 -6.74 -14.64
CA THR A 592 -68.21 -5.81 -14.40
C THR A 592 -67.12 -5.84 -15.49
N SER A 593 -66.99 -6.94 -16.24
CA SER A 593 -65.94 -7.11 -17.27
C SER A 593 -66.50 -7.39 -18.68
N GLY A 594 -67.80 -7.24 -18.90
CA GLY A 594 -68.45 -7.56 -20.17
C GLY A 594 -69.95 -7.81 -20.04
N VAL A 595 -70.51 -8.57 -20.97
CA VAL A 595 -71.94 -8.91 -21.01
C VAL A 595 -72.14 -10.41 -21.17
N ARG A 596 -73.15 -10.96 -20.49
CA ARG A 596 -73.64 -12.32 -20.73
C ARG A 596 -74.91 -12.29 -21.56
N LEU A 597 -74.96 -13.13 -22.58
CA LEU A 597 -76.15 -13.40 -23.38
C LEU A 597 -76.61 -14.82 -23.06
N LEU A 598 -77.82 -14.94 -22.52
CA LEU A 598 -78.47 -16.24 -22.30
C LEU A 598 -79.39 -16.48 -23.48
N PHE A 599 -78.93 -17.29 -24.43
CA PHE A 599 -79.72 -17.70 -25.58
C PHE A 599 -80.48 -18.97 -25.21
N SER A 600 -81.81 -18.89 -25.12
CA SER A 600 -82.65 -19.99 -24.65
C SER A 600 -83.76 -20.31 -25.65
N ASP A 601 -84.00 -21.59 -25.93
CA ASP A 601 -85.15 -22.08 -26.67
C ASP A 601 -86.07 -22.94 -25.78
N ASN A 602 -87.33 -23.09 -26.16
CA ASN A 602 -88.32 -23.92 -25.45
C ASN A 602 -88.47 -25.33 -26.06
N GLY A 603 -87.39 -25.86 -26.61
CA GLY A 603 -87.33 -27.20 -27.20
C GLY A 603 -87.21 -28.33 -26.16
N LYS A 604 -86.81 -29.51 -26.63
CA LYS A 604 -86.63 -30.72 -25.81
C LYS A 604 -85.36 -30.74 -24.94
N GLY A 605 -84.48 -29.76 -25.11
CA GLY A 605 -83.20 -29.69 -24.39
C GLY A 605 -82.12 -30.65 -24.87
N ILE A 606 -81.02 -30.73 -24.12
CA ILE A 606 -79.82 -31.53 -24.41
C ILE A 606 -79.58 -32.51 -23.26
N SER A 607 -79.38 -33.80 -23.54
CA SER A 607 -79.02 -34.81 -22.52
C SER A 607 -77.56 -34.67 -22.07
N GLU A 608 -77.25 -35.11 -20.85
CA GLU A 608 -75.88 -35.00 -20.29
C GLU A 608 -74.80 -35.70 -21.15
N ASP A 609 -75.14 -36.83 -21.79
CA ASP A 609 -74.19 -37.54 -22.66
C ASP A 609 -73.90 -36.78 -23.95
N VAL A 610 -74.90 -36.08 -24.49
CA VAL A 610 -74.75 -35.22 -25.67
C VAL A 610 -73.98 -33.96 -25.29
N ALA A 611 -74.27 -33.36 -24.13
CA ALA A 611 -73.64 -32.13 -23.62
C ALA A 611 -72.10 -32.21 -23.55
N LYS A 612 -71.53 -33.38 -23.28
CA LYS A 612 -70.06 -33.58 -23.23
C LYS A 612 -69.37 -33.39 -24.59
N ARG A 613 -70.12 -33.52 -25.68
CA ARG A 613 -69.58 -33.57 -27.05
C ARG A 613 -70.13 -32.48 -27.96
N ILE A 614 -71.04 -31.63 -27.49
CA ILE A 614 -71.71 -30.62 -28.33
C ILE A 614 -70.75 -29.63 -28.99
N PHE A 615 -69.57 -29.39 -28.40
CA PHE A 615 -68.55 -28.52 -28.98
C PHE A 615 -67.46 -29.29 -29.75
N ASP A 616 -67.50 -30.63 -29.78
CA ASP A 616 -66.56 -31.43 -30.56
C ASP A 616 -66.76 -31.16 -32.06
N PRO A 617 -65.68 -31.05 -32.85
CA PRO A 617 -65.79 -30.93 -34.31
C PRO A 617 -66.61 -32.08 -34.89
N MET A 618 -67.51 -31.78 -35.83
CA MET A 618 -68.34 -32.73 -36.58
C MET A 618 -69.36 -33.50 -35.71
N PHE A 619 -69.62 -33.10 -34.46
CA PHE A 619 -70.66 -33.71 -33.66
C PHE A 619 -72.05 -33.16 -34.01
N SER A 620 -73.01 -34.04 -34.28
CA SER A 620 -74.42 -33.66 -34.48
C SER A 620 -75.34 -34.82 -34.08
N THR A 621 -76.48 -34.50 -33.48
CA THR A 621 -77.56 -35.47 -33.22
C THR A 621 -78.39 -35.79 -34.48
N ARG A 622 -78.12 -35.13 -35.61
CA ARG A 622 -78.71 -35.39 -36.93
C ARG A 622 -77.63 -35.61 -38.01
N LEU A 623 -76.51 -36.24 -37.63
CA LEU A 623 -75.40 -36.56 -38.54
C LEU A 623 -75.89 -37.43 -39.72
N GLY A 624 -75.52 -37.07 -40.95
CA GLY A 624 -75.97 -37.78 -42.16
C GLY A 624 -77.30 -37.30 -42.76
N GLN A 625 -77.98 -36.34 -42.12
CA GLN A 625 -79.21 -35.71 -42.64
C GLN A 625 -78.92 -34.31 -43.23
N GLY A 626 -77.80 -34.15 -43.95
CA GLY A 626 -77.42 -32.88 -44.60
C GLY A 626 -76.74 -31.83 -43.71
N HIS A 627 -76.38 -32.19 -42.48
CA HIS A 627 -75.77 -31.30 -41.49
C HIS A 627 -74.35 -31.79 -41.12
N LEU A 628 -73.40 -30.86 -41.09
CA LEU A 628 -71.96 -31.15 -40.93
C LEU A 628 -71.51 -31.29 -39.48
N GLY A 629 -72.36 -30.98 -38.48
CA GLY A 629 -71.95 -31.02 -37.06
C GLY A 629 -70.89 -29.99 -36.70
N LEU A 630 -70.81 -28.89 -37.45
CA LEU A 630 -69.80 -27.84 -37.28
C LEU A 630 -70.33 -26.59 -36.57
N GLY A 631 -71.64 -26.46 -36.40
CA GLY A 631 -72.27 -25.23 -35.90
C GLY A 631 -71.79 -24.84 -34.50
N LEU A 632 -71.94 -25.72 -33.50
CA LEU A 632 -71.53 -25.41 -32.13
C LEU A 632 -70.00 -25.40 -31.94
N ASN A 633 -69.24 -26.21 -32.68
CA ASN A 633 -67.78 -26.10 -32.71
C ASN A 633 -67.32 -24.73 -33.26
N MET A 634 -67.97 -24.23 -34.32
CA MET A 634 -67.75 -22.89 -34.83
C MET A 634 -68.09 -21.83 -33.78
N VAL A 635 -69.22 -21.97 -33.08
CA VAL A 635 -69.57 -21.07 -31.96
C VAL A 635 -68.47 -21.07 -30.90
N PHE A 636 -67.97 -22.24 -30.49
CA PHE A 636 -66.87 -22.34 -29.53
C PHE A 636 -65.61 -21.60 -30.02
N ASN A 637 -65.16 -21.88 -31.24
CA ASN A 637 -63.95 -21.26 -31.81
C ASN A 637 -64.09 -19.74 -31.98
N ILE A 638 -65.25 -19.26 -32.43
CA ILE A 638 -65.52 -17.82 -32.56
C ILE A 638 -65.52 -17.17 -31.17
N MET A 639 -66.16 -17.78 -30.18
CA MET A 639 -66.18 -17.21 -28.82
C MET A 639 -64.78 -17.14 -28.19
N GLN A 640 -63.92 -18.14 -28.42
CA GLN A 640 -62.50 -18.07 -28.01
C GLN A 640 -61.76 -16.92 -28.71
N LYS A 641 -61.99 -16.72 -30.02
CA LYS A 641 -61.41 -15.61 -30.80
C LYS A 641 -61.89 -14.24 -30.30
N LEU A 642 -63.11 -14.15 -29.78
CA LEU A 642 -63.66 -12.94 -29.16
C LEU A 642 -63.16 -12.73 -27.72
N HIS A 643 -62.24 -13.58 -27.21
CA HIS A 643 -61.84 -13.65 -25.80
C HIS A 643 -63.03 -13.81 -24.84
N GLY A 644 -64.11 -14.40 -25.35
CA GLY A 644 -65.31 -14.73 -24.62
C GLY A 644 -65.37 -16.21 -24.25
N SER A 645 -66.52 -16.65 -23.77
CA SER A 645 -66.77 -18.07 -23.52
C SER A 645 -68.19 -18.45 -23.89
N VAL A 646 -68.39 -19.72 -24.24
CA VAL A 646 -69.72 -20.33 -24.42
C VAL A 646 -69.81 -21.53 -23.50
N GLN A 647 -70.93 -21.65 -22.80
CA GLN A 647 -71.24 -22.80 -21.97
C GLN A 647 -72.70 -23.19 -22.18
N TRP A 648 -72.99 -24.48 -22.16
CA TRP A 648 -74.35 -24.97 -22.02
C TRP A 648 -74.73 -24.95 -20.54
N GLN A 649 -75.93 -24.48 -20.22
CA GLN A 649 -76.46 -24.46 -18.85
C GLN A 649 -77.63 -25.45 -18.74
N PRO A 650 -77.58 -26.42 -17.81
CA PRO A 650 -78.71 -27.30 -17.54
C PRO A 650 -79.93 -26.49 -17.06
N GLN A 651 -81.13 -26.89 -17.48
CA GLN A 651 -82.39 -26.34 -16.97
C GLN A 651 -83.28 -27.46 -16.44
N ASP A 652 -84.03 -27.18 -15.36
CA ASP A 652 -85.01 -28.09 -14.78
C ASP A 652 -86.30 -28.20 -15.61
N THR A 653 -86.50 -27.28 -16.56
CA THR A 653 -87.64 -27.20 -17.49
C THR A 653 -87.23 -27.57 -18.92
N ALA A 654 -88.20 -27.99 -19.74
CA ALA A 654 -87.97 -28.26 -21.16
C ALA A 654 -87.40 -27.03 -21.87
N GLY A 655 -86.23 -27.18 -22.50
CA GLY A 655 -85.53 -26.13 -23.25
C GLY A 655 -84.03 -26.33 -23.27
N CYS A 656 -83.32 -25.53 -24.06
CA CYS A 656 -81.86 -25.48 -24.04
C CYS A 656 -81.39 -24.03 -23.83
N THR A 657 -80.36 -23.82 -23.01
CA THR A 657 -79.76 -22.50 -22.79
C THR A 657 -78.26 -22.53 -23.01
N PHE A 658 -77.79 -21.64 -23.89
CA PHE A 658 -76.38 -21.32 -24.08
C PHE A 658 -76.06 -19.97 -23.43
N VAL A 659 -75.05 -19.98 -22.56
CA VAL A 659 -74.53 -18.79 -21.89
C VAL A 659 -73.28 -18.34 -22.63
N LEU A 660 -73.39 -17.23 -23.35
CA LEU A 660 -72.28 -16.57 -24.03
C LEU A 660 -71.76 -15.43 -23.15
N PHE A 661 -70.47 -15.40 -22.85
CA PHE A 661 -69.82 -14.25 -22.24
C PHE A 661 -68.99 -13.51 -23.29
N LEU A 662 -69.21 -12.20 -23.42
CA LEU A 662 -68.46 -11.32 -24.30
C LEU A 662 -67.78 -10.23 -23.45
N PRO A 663 -66.44 -10.03 -23.55
CA PRO A 663 -65.76 -8.96 -22.85
C PRO A 663 -66.14 -7.59 -23.42
N GLN A 664 -66.09 -6.55 -22.58
CA GLN A 664 -66.45 -5.18 -22.99
C GLN A 664 -65.55 -4.65 -24.12
N HIS A 665 -64.26 -4.98 -24.05
CA HIS A 665 -63.27 -4.66 -25.07
C HIS A 665 -62.53 -5.92 -25.46
N ILE A 666 -62.49 -6.21 -26.77
CA ILE A 666 -61.53 -7.18 -27.27
C ILE A 666 -60.13 -6.58 -27.06
N ARG A 667 -59.33 -7.17 -26.17
CA ARG A 667 -57.93 -6.75 -26.00
C ARG A 667 -57.23 -7.02 -27.32
N GLN A 668 -56.74 -5.98 -28.00
CA GLN A 668 -55.75 -6.19 -29.05
C GLN A 668 -54.55 -6.87 -28.39
N THR A 669 -54.42 -8.18 -28.59
CA THR A 669 -53.18 -8.86 -28.26
C THR A 669 -52.13 -8.29 -29.20
N ASP A 670 -51.13 -7.62 -28.62
CA ASP A 670 -49.87 -7.25 -29.26
C ASP A 670 -49.23 -8.49 -29.89
N SER A 671 -49.59 -8.79 -31.13
CA SER A 671 -48.86 -9.70 -31.98
C SER A 671 -47.64 -8.96 -32.56
N SER A 672 -46.71 -8.61 -31.67
CA SER A 672 -45.32 -8.29 -31.99
C SER A 672 -44.43 -8.39 -30.74
N SER A 673 -44.60 -9.48 -29.99
CA SER A 673 -43.56 -10.04 -29.12
C SER A 673 -43.38 -11.53 -29.40
N ILE A 674 -42.95 -11.85 -30.62
CA ILE A 674 -42.28 -13.12 -30.94
C ILE A 674 -41.07 -12.78 -31.81
N ASN A 675 -39.90 -12.84 -31.17
CA ASN A 675 -38.61 -13.15 -31.80
C ASN A 675 -38.71 -14.36 -32.73
#